data_AF-A0A1Q8KMB9-F1
#
_entry.id   AF-A0A1Q8KMB9-F1
#
_cell.length_a   1.000
_cell.length_b   1.000
_cell.length_c   1.000
_cell.angle_alpha   90.00
_cell.angle_beta   90.00
_cell.angle_gamma   90.00
#
_symmetry.space_group_name_H-M   'P 1'
#
loop_
_entity.id
_entity.type
_entity.pdbx_description
1 polymer ?
#
loop_
_entity_poly.entity_id
_entity_poly.type
_entity_poly.pdbx_seq_one_letter_code
_entity_poly.pdbx_strand_id
1 'polypeptide(L)'
;MSEPTIGGFDVEVLADLDALRMRAAITNFCQESVDDELLLLYVSGHGAVRPDGEFAFVATDTDPHDLTGTGISATFVNNCLEDSYAAQKVALFDTCQSGAFTSGFRTRPTKGVSTTPLTRTAPVRPRGVYVLASSDVDEYSFSGPIDESGNPTASVFTDAVVKVLSSGSAGTTGGGFVSVDDLYDAVHQRLLGLEPPQTPLKSSDHVVGSIVIAARPSGRTSAESRVGEEASARSFAATARESDDDAGVAPDWSRLLGYYADIVRADTTRPGLMAVDGDDYVDLTGSERVLRGVLDPDGTVPVPEGADALIESARSEHGPTLWAGWPTVVLHRSAPSGTQSGQPLCAPLLIRRVEVVDDGGAVRLRPISDVVPHPGLVSSCLEEDEAARLLWSYRPSWHFGESARMATDADQLLRDPFGLPSVEQLRPEHLAGRVDIATPGEGARNAAILFGLPTSSAAKGLLKDYVQIIARPTSIAGTALAALHPDTSTDDVPKAEVSLVTPLPGNDAQEAVIRCAMTRRLTVATGPPGTGKSQLVVDTVATATAAGQSVLVASTNNTAVDEVVERCHRITPGFVVRTGNRAARQREQAIVAGLLRAQKSAPDVETRHRALRAADRSWSRARDELDTIARRENELLAAERACHTEEVWLGADPAPFSRAAPPSWVDRAASLAKARWFGDWRRRRFLRSFIGADTADHRFSPLGRFDDADKATGDTSQICAALGRWGAADRDRTRLRELVGGVDDLAVQSALTEAETQRATWGRALTADVVARRARDGHRQIRELQQASASDRTDWGEFRRALPYLPAWASTSLAARRFPIGEGLFDLVVIDEASQCTIPSIVPLLYRAKRALVIGDPMQLSHITNVDPGTDATLRRRWKVPRAWLSEHRLSPVRHSAFAAAEQRSGPAILLDEHYRCHPDIAGVVNRLFYQGRLTVFTDPAAPGRVRLPGPALRWRDVAGHAVRGPSGRSWRNDAEATEIDAVLGELIRDLPDTATIGVVTPYRAQAELVTELAGQFGDRVQVGTAHKFQGGERDVMVLSLVAGRNEAPRRFDWIDQQPELWNVAITRARSRLVVVGDAALWRDRGGVGAELLDAASAAADAVPPVHHELDDDLADRLYEVLEQVGGSEVRLRATVDGHPVDGLLSDGRAVLVDDSGAAAQPGARLKRTLTRSRLSEAIRIPAWTLYGPRALELIERGKPPISEDRTHRRA
;
A
#
# COMPACT_ATOMS: atom_id res chain seq x y z
N MET A 1 33.08 17.24 -6.70
CA MET A 1 31.96 16.77 -7.54
C MET A 1 32.33 16.67 -9.02
N SER A 2 33.08 17.62 -9.61
CA SER A 2 33.55 17.52 -11.00
C SER A 2 34.66 16.50 -11.27
N GLU A 3 35.33 16.02 -10.21
CA GLU A 3 36.39 15.02 -10.35
C GLU A 3 35.82 13.68 -10.87
N PRO A 4 36.30 13.17 -12.03
CA PRO A 4 35.72 11.98 -12.69
C PRO A 4 35.81 10.69 -11.88
N THR A 5 36.76 10.61 -10.95
CA THR A 5 37.02 9.45 -10.09
C THR A 5 36.09 9.39 -8.87
N ILE A 6 35.35 10.48 -8.59
CA ILE A 6 34.44 10.61 -7.45
C ILE A 6 33.01 10.86 -7.95
N GLY A 7 32.72 12.03 -8.53
CA GLY A 7 31.36 12.43 -8.91
C GLY A 7 31.15 12.60 -10.41
N GLY A 8 32.18 13.05 -11.16
CA GLY A 8 32.11 13.23 -12.61
C GLY A 8 31.05 14.21 -13.13
N PHE A 9 30.55 15.12 -12.29
CA PHE A 9 29.53 16.11 -12.68
C PHE A 9 30.13 17.22 -13.58
N ASP A 10 29.33 17.73 -14.52
CA ASP A 10 29.56 19.07 -15.06
C ASP A 10 29.09 20.10 -14.04
N VAL A 11 29.98 21.01 -13.61
CA VAL A 11 29.75 21.87 -12.44
C VAL A 11 29.95 23.33 -12.81
N GLU A 12 28.87 24.11 -12.72
CA GLU A 12 28.90 25.56 -12.73
C GLU A 12 28.84 26.10 -11.29
N VAL A 13 29.67 27.09 -10.98
CA VAL A 13 29.69 27.74 -9.66
C VAL A 13 29.34 29.21 -9.82
N LEU A 14 28.25 29.63 -9.17
CA LEU A 14 27.78 31.01 -9.15
C LEU A 14 27.87 31.54 -7.72
N ALA A 15 28.53 32.69 -7.54
CA ALA A 15 28.77 33.30 -6.23
C ALA A 15 28.02 34.62 -6.08
N ASP A 16 27.53 34.90 -4.87
CA ASP A 16 26.99 36.19 -4.43
C ASP A 16 25.94 36.80 -5.38
N LEU A 17 24.97 35.97 -5.79
CA LEU A 17 23.90 36.39 -6.69
C LEU A 17 22.88 37.29 -5.98
N ASP A 18 22.32 38.25 -6.73
CA ASP A 18 21.07 38.92 -6.36
C ASP A 18 19.87 37.97 -6.57
N ALA A 19 18.72 38.29 -5.96
CA ALA A 19 17.54 37.42 -5.93
C ALA A 19 17.01 37.13 -7.34
N LEU A 20 17.05 38.12 -8.24
CA LEU A 20 16.57 37.93 -9.62
C LEU A 20 17.45 36.94 -10.38
N ARG A 21 18.77 37.09 -10.27
CA ARG A 21 19.76 36.23 -10.94
C ARG A 21 19.81 34.84 -10.32
N MET A 22 19.64 34.73 -9.01
CA MET A 22 19.52 33.44 -8.31
C MET A 22 18.27 32.67 -8.76
N ARG A 23 17.11 33.34 -8.90
CA ARG A 23 15.88 32.71 -9.45
C ARG A 23 16.07 32.27 -10.88
N ALA A 24 16.67 33.11 -11.72
CA ALA A 24 16.93 32.79 -13.11
C ALA A 24 17.88 31.59 -13.26
N ALA A 25 18.97 31.55 -12.48
CA ALA A 25 19.92 30.45 -12.50
C ALA A 25 19.27 29.11 -12.08
N ILE A 26 18.54 29.09 -10.97
CA ILE A 26 17.85 27.88 -10.48
C ILE A 26 16.78 27.42 -11.48
N THR A 27 16.04 28.37 -12.08
CA THR A 27 15.00 28.07 -13.07
C THR A 27 15.62 27.45 -14.33
N ASN A 28 16.65 28.08 -14.89
CA ASN A 28 17.32 27.61 -16.10
C ASN A 28 17.96 26.24 -15.85
N PHE A 29 18.69 26.08 -14.75
CA PHE A 29 19.30 24.80 -14.35
C PHE A 29 18.27 23.66 -14.28
N CYS A 30 17.09 23.91 -13.72
CA CYS A 30 16.03 22.92 -13.64
C CYS A 30 15.34 22.65 -15.00
N GLN A 31 15.20 23.67 -15.84
CA GLN A 31 14.51 23.59 -17.14
C GLN A 31 15.36 23.02 -18.27
N GLU A 32 16.68 23.19 -18.23
CA GLU A 32 17.61 22.71 -19.26
C GLU A 32 17.93 21.21 -19.15
N SER A 33 17.58 20.58 -18.02
CA SER A 33 17.81 19.15 -17.75
C SER A 33 17.03 18.19 -18.66
N VAL A 34 17.56 16.97 -18.85
CA VAL A 34 16.90 15.86 -19.58
C VAL A 34 16.73 14.60 -18.70
N ASP A 35 15.87 13.64 -19.10
CA ASP A 35 15.40 12.54 -18.21
C ASP A 35 16.49 11.57 -17.74
N ASP A 36 17.60 11.43 -18.45
CA ASP A 36 18.70 10.53 -18.10
C ASP A 36 19.79 11.17 -17.23
N GLU A 37 19.63 12.44 -16.85
CA GLU A 37 20.57 13.16 -16.00
C GLU A 37 20.24 13.04 -14.51
N LEU A 38 21.29 13.06 -13.68
CA LEU A 38 21.20 13.29 -12.24
C LEU A 38 21.49 14.77 -11.98
N LEU A 39 20.47 15.51 -11.54
CA LEU A 39 20.66 16.90 -11.13
C LEU A 39 21.20 16.97 -9.70
N LEU A 40 22.26 17.75 -9.52
CA LEU A 40 22.81 18.08 -8.21
C LEU A 40 22.77 19.60 -8.00
N LEU A 41 21.80 20.07 -7.21
CA LEU A 41 21.71 21.48 -6.80
C LEU A 41 22.41 21.65 -5.45
N TYR A 42 23.44 22.49 -5.39
CA TYR A 42 24.16 22.79 -4.15
C TYR A 42 24.03 24.27 -3.82
N VAL A 43 23.41 24.60 -2.68
CA VAL A 43 23.29 26.00 -2.22
C VAL A 43 23.95 26.12 -0.85
N SER A 44 24.94 27.02 -0.75
CA SER A 44 25.61 27.37 0.51
C SER A 44 25.52 28.88 0.74
N GLY A 45 25.28 29.29 1.98
CA GLY A 45 25.04 30.69 2.34
C GLY A 45 24.11 30.87 3.54
N HIS A 46 23.35 31.97 3.57
CA HIS A 46 22.43 32.28 4.66
C HIS A 46 20.98 31.92 4.31
N GLY A 47 20.28 31.37 5.30
CA GLY A 47 18.84 31.13 5.28
C GLY A 47 18.16 31.98 6.34
N ALA A 48 16.93 32.39 6.07
CA ALA A 48 16.08 33.07 7.03
C ALA A 48 14.65 32.51 6.96
N VAL A 49 14.04 32.30 8.11
CA VAL A 49 12.63 31.89 8.21
C VAL A 49 11.74 33.14 8.23
N ARG A 50 10.77 33.18 7.33
CA ARG A 50 9.78 34.25 7.22
C ARG A 50 8.83 34.21 8.44
N PRO A 51 8.13 35.32 8.77
CA PRO A 51 7.12 35.32 9.84
C PRO A 51 5.97 34.31 9.66
N ASP A 52 5.75 33.81 8.44
CA ASP A 52 4.78 32.75 8.12
C ASP A 52 5.35 31.33 8.26
N GLY A 53 6.60 31.20 8.74
CA GLY A 53 7.30 29.94 8.95
C GLY A 53 7.95 29.35 7.69
N GLU A 54 7.88 30.04 6.54
CA GLU A 54 8.53 29.57 5.32
C GLU A 54 10.02 29.94 5.29
N PHE A 55 10.87 28.95 5.01
CA PHE A 55 12.30 29.16 4.78
C PHE A 55 12.55 29.92 3.47
N ALA A 56 13.46 30.88 3.47
CA ALA A 56 13.95 31.54 2.27
C ALA A 56 15.49 31.60 2.27
N PHE A 57 16.10 31.37 1.11
CA PHE A 57 17.52 31.63 0.90
C PHE A 57 17.73 33.14 0.76
N VAL A 58 18.80 33.65 1.37
CA VAL A 58 19.19 35.06 1.34
C VAL A 58 20.10 35.29 0.14
N ALA A 59 19.72 36.23 -0.73
CA ALA A 59 20.51 36.75 -1.83
C ALA A 59 21.19 38.08 -1.43
N THR A 60 22.09 38.60 -2.26
CA THR A 60 22.87 39.81 -1.91
C THR A 60 22.04 41.08 -1.75
N ASP A 61 20.88 41.17 -2.40
CA ASP A 61 19.92 42.27 -2.33
C ASP A 61 18.71 41.98 -1.42
N THR A 62 18.75 40.89 -0.66
CA THR A 62 17.66 40.53 0.25
C THR A 62 17.57 41.52 1.42
N ASP A 63 16.41 42.17 1.55
CA ASP A 63 16.05 42.99 2.71
C ASP A 63 15.56 42.07 3.84
N PRO A 64 16.22 42.07 5.02
CA PRO A 64 15.79 41.29 6.18
C PRO A 64 14.38 41.65 6.68
N HIS A 65 13.83 42.79 6.29
CA HIS A 65 12.49 43.26 6.67
C HIS A 65 11.42 42.96 5.58
N ASP A 66 11.84 42.55 4.38
CA ASP A 66 10.97 42.08 3.31
C ASP A 66 11.51 40.79 2.64
N LEU A 67 11.63 39.73 3.45
CA LEU A 67 12.00 38.40 2.95
C LEU A 67 11.00 37.85 1.92
N THR A 68 9.77 38.35 1.91
CA THR A 68 8.70 37.91 0.97
C THR A 68 8.97 38.41 -0.45
N GLY A 69 9.35 39.67 -0.60
CA GLY A 69 9.64 40.29 -1.89
C GLY A 69 11.07 40.05 -2.38
N THR A 70 12.02 39.92 -1.46
CA THR A 70 13.47 40.00 -1.80
C THR A 70 14.28 38.74 -1.47
N GLY A 71 13.71 37.77 -0.76
CA GLY A 71 14.33 36.45 -0.52
C GLY A 71 13.94 35.41 -1.55
N ILE A 72 14.65 34.27 -1.60
CA ILE A 72 14.31 33.12 -2.45
C ILE A 72 13.59 32.07 -1.63
N SER A 73 12.26 32.03 -1.73
CA SER A 73 11.43 31.08 -0.98
C SER A 73 11.79 29.62 -1.27
N ALA A 74 11.76 28.77 -0.23
CA ALA A 74 11.88 27.33 -0.36
C ALA A 74 10.85 26.73 -1.32
N THR A 75 9.61 27.25 -1.32
CA THR A 75 8.57 26.81 -2.26
C THR A 75 8.96 27.03 -3.72
N PHE A 76 9.64 28.13 -4.04
CA PHE A 76 10.13 28.39 -5.40
C PHE A 76 11.16 27.35 -5.84
N VAL A 77 12.18 27.08 -5.01
CA VAL A 77 13.21 26.09 -5.33
C VAL A 77 12.60 24.68 -5.43
N ASN A 78 11.67 24.35 -4.54
CA ASN A 78 10.90 23.10 -4.60
C ASN A 78 10.12 22.97 -5.91
N ASN A 79 9.38 24.00 -6.31
CA ASN A 79 8.65 23.99 -7.57
C ASN A 79 9.60 23.81 -8.77
N CYS A 80 10.78 24.43 -8.77
CA CYS A 80 11.76 24.24 -9.84
C CYS A 80 12.30 22.79 -9.90
N LEU A 81 12.62 22.19 -8.75
CA LEU A 81 13.05 20.78 -8.67
C LEU A 81 11.92 19.81 -9.05
N GLU A 82 10.68 20.14 -8.70
CA GLU A 82 9.47 19.41 -9.10
C GLU A 82 9.22 19.49 -10.62
N ASP A 83 9.35 20.69 -11.20
CA ASP A 83 9.07 20.97 -12.62
C ASP A 83 10.22 20.54 -13.57
N SER A 84 11.40 20.19 -13.03
CA SER A 84 12.54 19.71 -13.81
C SER A 84 12.28 18.36 -14.49
N TYR A 85 12.84 18.18 -15.69
CA TYR A 85 12.71 16.98 -16.51
C TYR A 85 13.59 15.79 -16.07
N ALA A 86 14.60 16.01 -15.23
CA ALA A 86 15.48 14.94 -14.75
C ALA A 86 14.73 13.90 -13.90
N ALA A 87 15.03 12.61 -14.10
CA ALA A 87 14.45 11.51 -13.32
C ALA A 87 14.98 11.46 -11.88
N GLN A 88 16.22 11.91 -11.67
CA GLN A 88 16.93 11.85 -10.41
C GLN A 88 17.42 13.24 -10.03
N LYS A 89 17.06 13.69 -8.82
CA LYS A 89 17.45 15.01 -8.32
C LYS A 89 17.97 14.91 -6.89
N VAL A 90 19.07 15.59 -6.62
CA VAL A 90 19.64 15.73 -5.28
C VAL A 90 19.87 17.22 -5.04
N ALA A 91 19.32 17.73 -3.94
CA ALA A 91 19.60 19.07 -3.47
C ALA A 91 20.33 19.03 -2.13
N LEU A 92 21.44 19.75 -2.02
CA LEU A 92 22.26 19.88 -0.83
C LEU A 92 22.20 21.35 -0.37
N PHE A 93 21.71 21.58 0.83
CA PHE A 93 21.56 22.92 1.40
C PHE A 93 22.45 23.07 2.63
N ASP A 94 23.52 23.83 2.47
CA ASP A 94 24.45 24.21 3.52
C ASP A 94 24.16 25.64 3.98
N THR A 95 23.02 25.80 4.64
CA THR A 95 22.50 27.10 5.09
C THR A 95 21.91 26.96 6.50
N CYS A 96 22.04 28.01 7.32
CA CYS A 96 21.45 28.03 8.66
C CYS A 96 19.92 27.85 8.59
N GLN A 97 19.33 27.07 9.52
CA GLN A 97 17.89 26.78 9.57
C GLN A 97 17.32 26.03 8.35
N SER A 98 18.18 25.38 7.55
CA SER A 98 17.77 24.64 6.34
C SER A 98 16.81 23.47 6.63
N GLY A 99 16.72 22.98 7.87
CA GLY A 99 15.68 22.03 8.31
C GLY A 99 14.24 22.51 8.12
N ALA A 100 14.02 23.84 8.09
CA ALA A 100 12.71 24.41 7.77
C ALA A 100 12.33 24.17 6.30
N PHE A 101 13.31 23.99 5.40
CA PHE A 101 13.09 23.62 4.01
C PHE A 101 12.52 22.20 3.88
N THR A 102 13.09 21.22 4.60
CA THR A 102 12.67 19.80 4.54
C THR A 102 11.26 19.58 5.06
N SER A 103 10.77 20.47 5.94
CA SER A 103 9.44 20.44 6.56
C SER A 103 8.28 20.78 5.58
N GLY A 104 8.61 21.34 4.40
CA GLY A 104 7.67 21.83 3.39
C GLY A 104 7.55 20.97 2.13
N PHE A 105 8.30 19.88 2.02
CA PHE A 105 8.48 19.10 0.79
C PHE A 105 7.18 18.40 0.30
N ARG A 106 6.94 18.40 -1.02
CA ARG A 106 5.86 17.72 -1.74
C ARG A 106 6.40 17.33 -3.12
N THR A 107 5.80 16.34 -3.76
CA THR A 107 5.98 16.11 -5.20
C THR A 107 4.68 15.59 -5.79
N ARG A 108 4.57 15.79 -7.10
CA ARG A 108 3.65 15.14 -8.01
C ARG A 108 4.44 14.25 -8.97
N PRO A 109 3.82 13.21 -9.56
CA PRO A 109 4.48 12.43 -10.59
C PRO A 109 4.81 13.29 -11.83
N THR A 110 6.01 13.11 -12.38
CA THR A 110 6.58 13.88 -13.49
C THR A 110 5.81 13.70 -14.80
N LYS A 111 5.68 14.80 -15.56
CA LYS A 111 5.13 14.83 -16.92
C LYS A 111 6.19 14.46 -17.96
N GLY A 112 6.22 13.18 -18.29
CA GLY A 112 6.46 12.69 -19.64
C GLY A 112 7.91 12.42 -20.05
N VAL A 113 8.18 11.17 -20.41
CA VAL A 113 9.43 10.72 -21.05
C VAL A 113 9.10 9.60 -22.03
N SER A 114 9.53 9.79 -23.27
CA SER A 114 9.61 8.76 -24.30
C SER A 114 10.84 7.88 -24.05
N THR A 115 10.65 6.61 -23.71
CA THR A 115 11.73 5.62 -23.65
C THR A 115 12.13 5.16 -25.06
N THR A 116 13.39 5.35 -25.43
CA THR A 116 14.02 4.65 -26.58
C THR A 116 14.90 3.52 -26.01
N PRO A 117 14.92 2.33 -26.61
CA PRO A 117 15.20 1.09 -25.88
C PRO A 117 16.70 0.78 -25.75
N LEU A 118 17.14 0.42 -24.54
CA LEU A 118 18.41 -0.23 -24.30
C LEU A 118 18.21 -1.48 -23.45
N THR A 119 18.34 -2.62 -24.13
CA THR A 119 18.82 -3.94 -23.69
C THR A 119 18.47 -4.49 -22.30
N ARG A 120 17.77 -5.63 -22.34
CA ARG A 120 17.62 -6.74 -21.38
C ARG A 120 18.41 -6.60 -20.06
N THR A 121 17.65 -6.69 -18.95
CA THR A 121 18.07 -6.91 -17.53
C THR A 121 18.36 -5.71 -16.62
N ALA A 122 17.79 -4.52 -16.85
CA ALA A 122 17.92 -3.42 -15.88
C ALA A 122 16.75 -3.38 -14.86
N PRO A 123 17.03 -3.24 -13.54
CA PRO A 123 16.01 -2.95 -12.53
C PRO A 123 15.33 -1.60 -12.81
N VAL A 124 14.14 -1.38 -12.22
CA VAL A 124 13.43 -0.09 -12.26
C VAL A 124 14.43 1.05 -12.04
N ARG A 125 14.59 1.94 -13.03
CA ARG A 125 15.56 3.05 -12.93
C ARG A 125 15.32 3.83 -11.63
N PRO A 126 16.38 4.20 -10.88
CA PRO A 126 16.19 5.01 -9.70
C PRO A 126 15.55 6.35 -10.08
N ARG A 127 14.52 6.78 -9.34
CA ARG A 127 13.79 8.04 -9.57
C ARG A 127 13.43 8.68 -8.25
N GLY A 128 13.26 9.99 -8.23
CA GLY A 128 12.82 10.74 -7.04
C GLY A 128 13.75 11.91 -6.69
N VAL A 129 13.40 12.63 -5.63
CA VAL A 129 14.15 13.81 -5.18
C VAL A 129 14.64 13.60 -3.76
N TYR A 130 15.94 13.78 -3.56
CA TYR A 130 16.56 13.86 -2.23
C TYR A 130 16.89 15.32 -1.90
N VAL A 131 16.60 15.70 -0.66
CA VAL A 131 17.06 16.97 -0.08
C VAL A 131 17.83 16.67 1.20
N LEU A 132 19.07 17.16 1.27
CA LEU A 132 19.93 17.06 2.44
C LEU A 132 20.20 18.47 2.96
N ALA A 133 19.76 18.75 4.19
CA ALA A 133 19.92 20.03 4.86
C ALA A 133 21.00 19.91 5.95
N SER A 134 21.79 20.97 6.13
CA SER A 134 22.95 20.99 7.03
C SER A 134 22.59 21.03 8.51
N SER A 135 21.42 21.56 8.89
CA SER A 135 21.03 21.72 10.30
C SER A 135 19.52 21.56 10.51
N ASP A 136 19.10 21.32 11.76
CA ASP A 136 17.69 21.33 12.17
C ASP A 136 17.07 22.75 12.09
N VAL A 137 15.74 22.86 12.20
CA VAL A 137 14.93 24.09 12.12
C VAL A 137 15.39 25.17 13.11
N ASP A 138 15.84 24.75 14.30
CA ASP A 138 16.27 25.63 15.40
C ASP A 138 17.81 25.70 15.57
N GLU A 139 18.57 25.17 14.61
CA GLU A 139 20.02 25.02 14.71
C GLU A 139 20.77 25.87 13.66
N TYR A 140 21.85 26.54 14.09
CA TYR A 140 22.74 27.29 13.20
C TYR A 140 23.76 26.35 12.54
N SER A 141 24.02 26.53 11.24
CA SER A 141 25.10 25.81 10.54
C SER A 141 26.44 26.51 10.80
N PHE A 142 27.47 25.76 11.23
CA PHE A 142 28.77 26.35 11.57
C PHE A 142 29.67 26.55 10.33
N SER A 143 30.15 27.78 10.13
CA SER A 143 31.22 28.07 9.17
C SER A 143 32.57 27.56 9.70
N GLY A 144 33.47 27.19 8.79
CA GLY A 144 34.82 26.77 9.18
C GLY A 144 35.63 27.93 9.80
N PRO A 145 36.63 27.65 10.65
CA PRO A 145 37.51 28.68 11.20
C PRO A 145 38.19 29.49 10.08
N ILE A 146 38.45 30.78 10.31
CA ILE A 146 39.26 31.58 9.39
C ILE A 146 40.70 31.08 9.50
N ASP A 147 41.33 30.76 8.36
CA ASP A 147 42.73 30.32 8.36
C ASP A 147 43.69 31.47 8.75
N GLU A 148 44.96 31.14 8.99
CA GLU A 148 45.98 32.13 9.38
C GLU A 148 46.22 33.22 8.32
N SER A 149 45.68 33.06 7.11
CA SER A 149 45.77 34.00 5.99
C SER A 149 44.53 34.90 5.87
N GLY A 150 43.54 34.75 6.75
CA GLY A 150 42.31 35.54 6.74
C GLY A 150 41.24 35.01 5.79
N ASN A 151 41.39 33.80 5.24
CA ASN A 151 40.42 33.20 4.35
C ASN A 151 39.46 32.28 5.12
N PRO A 152 38.14 32.30 4.83
CA PRO A 152 37.19 31.38 5.44
C PRO A 152 37.48 29.93 5.00
N THR A 153 37.57 29.00 5.96
CA THR A 153 37.61 27.56 5.64
C THR A 153 36.19 27.01 5.40
N ALA A 154 36.09 25.84 4.75
CA ALA A 154 34.82 25.22 4.39
C ALA A 154 33.90 25.03 5.61
N SER A 155 32.58 25.15 5.43
CA SER A 155 31.63 24.87 6.50
C SER A 155 31.77 23.43 6.98
N VAL A 156 31.37 23.17 8.22
CA VAL A 156 31.50 21.86 8.85
C VAL A 156 30.74 20.78 8.08
N PHE A 157 29.54 21.11 7.57
CA PHE A 157 28.74 20.22 6.73
C PHE A 157 29.40 19.97 5.36
N THR A 158 29.88 21.01 4.70
CA THR A 158 30.61 20.88 3.41
C THR A 158 31.87 20.05 3.57
N ASP A 159 32.67 20.30 4.61
CA ASP A 159 33.88 19.56 4.92
C ASP A 159 33.57 18.08 5.22
N ALA A 160 32.48 17.79 5.94
CA ALA A 160 32.02 16.42 6.16
C ALA A 160 31.63 15.71 4.87
N VAL A 161 30.84 16.35 4.00
CA VAL A 161 30.44 15.81 2.68
C VAL A 161 31.68 15.54 1.82
N VAL A 162 32.59 16.50 1.73
CA VAL A 162 33.83 16.38 0.94
C VAL A 162 34.71 15.25 1.48
N LYS A 163 34.90 15.15 2.80
CA LYS A 163 35.69 14.07 3.41
C LYS A 163 35.08 12.70 3.16
N VAL A 164 33.77 12.53 3.36
CA VAL A 164 33.07 11.26 3.14
C VAL A 164 33.20 10.79 1.69
N LEU A 165 33.03 11.70 0.74
CA LEU A 165 33.10 11.37 -0.69
C LEU A 165 34.54 11.15 -1.17
N SER A 166 35.52 11.91 -0.66
CA SER A 166 36.94 11.74 -1.01
C SER A 166 37.62 10.54 -0.34
N SER A 167 37.14 10.10 0.82
CA SER A 167 37.68 8.93 1.53
C SER A 167 36.96 7.62 1.21
N GLY A 168 35.76 7.67 0.61
CA GLY A 168 34.93 6.49 0.34
C GLY A 168 34.36 5.81 1.59
N SER A 169 34.31 6.51 2.72
CA SER A 169 33.91 5.94 4.02
C SER A 169 32.41 5.62 4.12
N ALA A 170 31.59 6.12 3.19
CA ALA A 170 30.18 5.77 3.01
C ALA A 170 30.04 4.53 2.11
N GLY A 171 29.19 3.57 2.49
CA GLY A 171 28.85 2.37 1.69
C GLY A 171 28.81 1.08 2.52
N THR A 172 27.61 0.61 2.84
CA THR A 172 27.38 -0.65 3.59
C THR A 172 27.16 -1.87 2.67
N THR A 173 26.96 -1.65 1.38
CA THR A 173 26.75 -2.70 0.37
C THR A 173 27.96 -2.81 -0.57
N GLY A 174 28.41 -4.04 -0.85
CA GLY A 174 29.70 -4.36 -1.49
C GLY A 174 29.87 -3.98 -2.98
N GLY A 175 29.28 -2.88 -3.45
CA GLY A 175 29.19 -2.53 -4.88
C GLY A 175 30.15 -1.45 -5.41
N GLY A 176 31.00 -0.82 -4.59
CA GLY A 176 31.96 0.19 -5.07
C GLY A 176 31.40 1.59 -5.41
N PHE A 177 30.15 1.87 -5.05
CA PHE A 177 29.47 3.17 -5.23
C PHE A 177 28.96 3.73 -3.89
N VAL A 178 28.66 5.03 -3.84
CA VAL A 178 28.08 5.75 -2.69
C VAL A 178 26.68 6.25 -3.07
N SER A 179 25.65 5.74 -2.40
CA SER A 179 24.28 6.24 -2.55
C SER A 179 24.05 7.52 -1.73
N VAL A 180 22.96 8.23 -2.02
CA VAL A 180 22.55 9.40 -1.22
C VAL A 180 22.25 9.02 0.25
N ASP A 181 21.71 7.82 0.47
CA ASP A 181 21.48 7.29 1.83
C ASP A 181 22.80 7.00 2.55
N ASP A 182 23.76 6.35 1.88
CA ASP A 182 25.09 6.11 2.45
C ASP A 182 25.82 7.42 2.78
N LEU A 183 25.69 8.43 1.90
CA LEU A 183 26.27 9.76 2.11
C LEU A 183 25.65 10.43 3.35
N TYR A 184 24.32 10.43 3.47
CA TYR A 184 23.64 11.01 4.63
C TYR A 184 24.06 10.34 5.93
N ASP A 185 24.02 9.01 6.01
CA ASP A 185 24.33 8.28 7.24
C ASP A 185 25.77 8.56 7.70
N ALA A 186 26.73 8.59 6.77
CA ALA A 186 28.12 8.89 7.07
C ALA A 186 28.35 10.35 7.48
N VAL A 187 27.68 11.31 6.84
CA VAL A 187 27.77 12.74 7.19
C VAL A 187 27.10 12.99 8.55
N HIS A 188 25.93 12.42 8.79
CA HIS A 188 25.20 12.51 10.07
C HIS A 188 26.02 11.98 11.24
N GLN A 189 26.64 10.80 11.11
CA GLN A 189 27.52 10.25 12.15
C GLN A 189 28.74 11.15 12.43
N ARG A 190 29.29 11.79 11.40
CA ARG A 190 30.46 12.67 11.55
C ARG A 190 30.11 14.00 12.22
N LEU A 191 28.93 14.56 11.92
CA LEU A 191 28.49 15.83 12.47
C LEU A 191 27.98 15.70 13.92
N LEU A 192 27.42 14.54 14.30
CA LEU A 192 27.10 14.24 15.70
C LEU A 192 28.32 14.08 16.61
N GLY A 193 29.50 13.81 16.03
CA GLY A 193 30.76 13.66 16.77
C GLY A 193 31.50 14.97 17.07
N LEU A 194 30.89 16.13 16.76
CA LEU A 194 31.47 17.45 16.98
C LEU A 194 31.00 18.06 18.31
N GLU A 195 31.78 18.99 18.86
CA GLU A 195 31.36 19.80 20.01
C GLU A 195 31.38 21.30 19.64
N PRO A 196 30.22 21.97 19.54
CA PRO A 196 28.85 21.42 19.66
C PRO A 196 28.45 20.54 18.46
N PRO A 197 27.54 19.56 18.64
CA PRO A 197 27.06 18.71 17.56
C PRO A 197 26.20 19.52 16.57
N GLN A 198 26.18 19.09 15.30
CA GLN A 198 25.28 19.62 14.26
C GLN A 198 24.44 18.47 13.69
N THR A 199 23.12 18.63 13.58
CA THR A 199 22.20 17.55 13.15
C THR A 199 21.70 17.79 11.72
N PRO A 200 22.25 17.11 10.70
CA PRO A 200 21.74 17.25 9.34
C PRO A 200 20.38 16.53 9.19
N LEU A 201 19.52 17.03 8.30
CA LEU A 201 18.22 16.44 7.99
C LEU A 201 18.16 15.91 6.56
N LYS A 202 17.42 14.81 6.35
CA LYS A 202 17.15 14.22 5.04
C LYS A 202 15.65 14.17 4.76
N SER A 203 15.26 14.64 3.59
CA SER A 203 13.92 14.45 3.02
C SER A 203 14.00 13.72 1.69
N SER A 204 13.04 12.84 1.42
CA SER A 204 12.95 12.04 0.21
C SER A 204 11.50 12.03 -0.29
N ASP A 205 11.29 12.14 -1.60
CA ASP A 205 9.96 12.05 -2.18
C ASP A 205 9.93 11.32 -3.53
N HIS A 206 8.91 10.45 -3.69
CA HIS A 206 8.77 9.42 -4.73
C HIS A 206 10.07 8.68 -5.08
N VAL A 207 10.92 8.43 -4.08
CA VAL A 207 12.17 7.71 -4.32
C VAL A 207 11.89 6.22 -4.57
N VAL A 208 12.16 5.78 -5.80
CA VAL A 208 12.15 4.36 -6.21
C VAL A 208 13.58 3.97 -6.54
N GLY A 209 14.14 2.97 -5.87
CA GLY A 209 15.56 2.57 -6.03
C GLY A 209 16.55 3.51 -5.33
N SER A 210 17.83 3.12 -5.26
CA SER A 210 18.90 3.94 -4.65
C SER A 210 19.57 4.87 -5.67
N ILE A 211 19.58 6.18 -5.43
CA ILE A 211 20.30 7.15 -6.27
C ILE A 211 21.77 7.16 -5.87
N VAL A 212 22.66 6.94 -6.84
CA VAL A 212 24.12 6.93 -6.65
C VAL A 212 24.66 8.32 -6.97
N ILE A 213 25.45 8.89 -6.06
CA ILE A 213 26.01 10.25 -6.21
C ILE A 213 27.53 10.25 -6.40
N ALA A 214 28.21 9.16 -6.08
CA ALA A 214 29.66 9.04 -6.29
C ALA A 214 30.15 7.58 -6.42
N ALA A 215 31.32 7.39 -7.04
CA ALA A 215 32.09 6.16 -7.00
C ALA A 215 32.99 6.12 -5.75
N ARG A 216 33.26 4.92 -5.21
CA ARG A 216 34.19 4.77 -4.08
C ARG A 216 35.64 4.86 -4.59
N PRO A 217 36.45 5.83 -4.12
CA PRO A 217 37.87 5.86 -4.43
C PRO A 217 38.54 4.60 -3.85
N SER A 218 39.20 3.81 -4.71
CA SER A 218 39.87 2.57 -4.31
C SER A 218 41.12 2.87 -3.48
N GLY A 219 40.98 2.83 -2.15
CA GLY A 219 42.05 3.08 -1.18
C GLY A 219 41.97 2.14 0.02
N ARG A 220 43.12 1.59 0.44
CA ARG A 220 43.30 0.46 1.37
C ARG A 220 42.70 0.66 2.77
N THR A 221 42.21 -0.44 3.32
CA THR A 221 41.69 -0.68 4.68
C THR A 221 42.66 -0.31 5.82
N SER A 222 42.10 0.16 6.94
CA SER A 222 42.58 -0.17 8.29
C SER A 222 41.42 -0.20 9.30
N ALA A 223 41.35 -1.30 10.04
CA ALA A 223 40.39 -1.60 11.09
C ALA A 223 40.77 -0.94 12.43
N GLU A 224 39.77 -0.63 13.26
CA GLU A 224 39.79 -0.57 14.74
C GLU A 224 38.37 -0.18 15.20
N SER A 225 37.51 -1.04 15.78
CA SER A 225 37.45 -1.65 17.12
C SER A 225 36.99 -0.74 18.27
N ARG A 226 35.78 -1.08 18.80
CA ARG A 226 35.35 -1.18 20.22
C ARG A 226 34.61 -0.02 20.96
N VAL A 227 33.37 -0.37 21.37
CA VAL A 227 32.79 -0.44 22.74
C VAL A 227 32.43 0.84 23.52
N GLY A 228 31.21 0.83 24.12
CA GLY A 228 30.82 1.53 25.37
C GLY A 228 29.47 2.25 25.24
N GLU A 229 28.31 1.70 25.65
CA GLU A 229 27.72 1.64 27.00
C GLU A 229 27.51 2.99 27.74
N GLU A 230 26.22 3.24 28.01
CA GLU A 230 25.57 4.01 29.09
C GLU A 230 25.75 5.52 29.27
N ALA A 231 24.57 6.12 29.55
CA ALA A 231 24.25 7.28 30.40
C ALA A 231 23.69 8.47 29.59
N SER A 232 22.71 9.26 30.02
CA SER A 232 21.79 9.29 31.15
C SER A 232 21.01 10.60 30.97
N ALA A 233 19.74 10.62 31.35
CA ALA A 233 18.93 11.82 31.36
C ALA A 233 19.57 12.98 32.15
N ARG A 234 19.42 14.21 31.66
CA ARG A 234 19.27 15.41 32.50
C ARG A 234 18.61 16.53 31.72
N SER A 235 17.50 17.02 32.28
CA SER A 235 16.83 18.24 31.89
C SER A 235 17.61 19.46 32.35
N PHE A 236 17.43 20.56 31.63
CA PHE A 236 17.54 21.91 32.20
C PHE A 236 16.44 22.78 31.61
N ALA A 237 15.64 23.35 32.52
CA ALA A 237 14.60 24.33 32.26
C ALA A 237 15.10 25.72 32.69
N ALA A 238 14.78 26.75 31.90
CA ALA A 238 14.65 28.19 32.21
C ALA A 238 14.81 28.96 30.88
N THR A 239 14.02 29.95 30.47
CA THR A 239 13.01 30.79 31.12
C THR A 239 12.27 31.56 30.02
N ALA A 240 10.97 31.76 30.20
CA ALA A 240 10.04 32.35 29.24
C ALA A 240 10.37 33.79 28.80
N ARG A 241 10.20 34.04 27.49
CA ARG A 241 9.77 35.31 26.89
C ARG A 241 8.75 34.99 25.79
N GLU A 242 7.63 35.71 25.83
CA GLU A 242 6.37 35.45 25.12
C GLU A 242 6.54 35.33 23.59
N SER A 243 5.78 34.39 23.02
CA SER A 243 6.12 33.54 21.89
C SER A 243 5.02 33.51 20.82
N ASP A 244 5.43 33.42 19.55
CA ASP A 244 4.61 32.93 18.42
C ASP A 244 4.64 31.37 18.42
N ASP A 245 4.10 30.77 19.47
CA ASP A 245 4.38 29.39 19.96
C ASP A 245 3.68 28.20 19.25
N ASP A 246 2.90 28.37 18.18
CA ASP A 246 2.06 27.25 17.66
C ASP A 246 2.70 26.47 16.48
N ALA A 247 3.96 26.75 16.10
CA ALA A 247 4.68 26.03 15.05
C ALA A 247 5.39 24.78 15.59
N GLY A 248 4.64 23.79 16.08
CA GLY A 248 5.19 22.52 16.55
C GLY A 248 4.34 21.78 17.59
N VAL A 249 3.38 22.46 18.20
CA VAL A 249 2.50 21.86 19.20
C VAL A 249 1.42 21.02 18.50
N ALA A 250 1.25 19.77 18.95
CA ALA A 250 0.19 18.90 18.47
C ALA A 250 -1.18 19.57 18.69
N PRO A 251 -2.05 19.65 17.66
CA PRO A 251 -3.36 20.25 17.81
C PRO A 251 -4.20 19.43 18.79
N ASP A 252 -4.88 20.10 19.71
CA ASP A 252 -5.87 19.44 20.55
C ASP A 252 -7.01 18.82 19.70
N TRP A 253 -7.78 17.92 20.31
CA TRP A 253 -8.88 17.24 19.64
C TRP A 253 -9.92 18.21 19.08
N SER A 254 -10.19 19.33 19.74
CA SER A 254 -11.19 20.29 19.28
C SER A 254 -10.75 20.97 17.98
N ARG A 255 -9.47 21.37 17.89
CA ARG A 255 -8.86 21.93 16.66
C ARG A 255 -8.84 20.91 15.53
N LEU A 256 -8.35 19.70 15.80
CA LEU A 256 -8.24 18.65 14.79
C LEU A 256 -9.60 18.19 14.26
N LEU A 257 -10.57 17.95 15.14
CA LEU A 257 -11.91 17.55 14.75
C LEU A 257 -12.70 18.69 14.09
N GLY A 258 -12.46 19.94 14.50
CA GLY A 258 -13.00 21.12 13.83
C GLY A 258 -12.52 21.22 12.38
N TYR A 259 -11.21 21.05 12.16
CA TYR A 259 -10.60 20.97 10.84
C TYR A 259 -11.22 19.84 10.00
N TYR A 260 -11.33 18.62 10.54
CA TYR A 260 -11.95 17.51 9.82
C TYR A 260 -13.43 17.73 9.50
N ALA A 261 -14.20 18.34 10.41
CA ALA A 261 -15.60 18.69 10.13
C ALA A 261 -15.71 19.67 8.96
N ASP A 262 -14.84 20.69 8.90
CA ASP A 262 -14.81 21.62 7.78
C ASP A 262 -14.31 20.97 6.47
N ILE A 263 -13.38 20.02 6.54
CA ILE A 263 -12.98 19.20 5.39
C ILE A 263 -14.18 18.42 4.86
N VAL A 264 -14.96 17.76 5.73
CA VAL A 264 -16.19 17.04 5.31
C VAL A 264 -17.19 17.98 4.65
N ARG A 265 -17.35 19.22 5.16
CA ARG A 265 -18.20 20.23 4.53
C ARG A 265 -17.69 20.57 3.13
N ALA A 266 -16.40 20.89 3.00
CA ALA A 266 -15.78 21.26 1.73
C ALA A 266 -15.81 20.12 0.68
N ASP A 267 -15.55 18.89 1.11
CA ASP A 267 -15.49 17.71 0.25
C ASP A 267 -16.85 17.32 -0.34
N THR A 268 -17.93 17.71 0.34
CA THR A 268 -19.31 17.32 0.01
C THR A 268 -20.11 18.40 -0.72
N THR A 269 -19.54 19.59 -0.88
CA THR A 269 -20.10 20.70 -1.66
C THR A 269 -19.42 20.81 -3.02
N ARG A 270 -19.77 19.93 -3.98
CA ARG A 270 -19.41 20.14 -5.39
C ARG A 270 -20.52 20.94 -6.08
N PRO A 271 -20.20 22.09 -6.70
CA PRO A 271 -21.15 22.82 -7.54
C PRO A 271 -21.58 21.95 -8.71
N GLY A 272 -22.86 21.57 -8.79
CA GLY A 272 -23.45 20.86 -9.92
C GLY A 272 -23.96 21.82 -11.01
N LEU A 273 -24.39 21.30 -12.16
CA LEU A 273 -25.14 22.11 -13.12
C LEU A 273 -26.56 22.38 -12.56
N MET A 274 -27.08 23.58 -12.79
CA MET A 274 -28.39 24.04 -12.32
C MET A 274 -29.38 24.10 -13.49
N ALA A 275 -30.69 23.99 -13.24
CA ALA A 275 -31.68 24.25 -14.29
C ALA A 275 -31.73 25.76 -14.59
N VAL A 276 -31.87 26.19 -15.85
CA VAL A 276 -31.79 27.63 -16.19
C VAL A 276 -32.95 28.47 -15.65
N ASP A 277 -34.05 27.87 -15.23
CA ASP A 277 -35.17 28.57 -14.55
C ASP A 277 -35.49 27.96 -13.17
N GLY A 278 -34.48 27.43 -12.48
CA GLY A 278 -34.65 26.82 -11.15
C GLY A 278 -34.58 27.84 -10.01
N ASP A 279 -35.19 27.51 -8.87
CA ASP A 279 -35.12 28.31 -7.62
C ASP A 279 -33.74 28.21 -6.90
N ASP A 280 -32.72 27.64 -7.56
CA ASP A 280 -31.43 27.30 -6.97
C ASP A 280 -30.42 28.47 -6.99
N TYR A 281 -30.71 29.54 -7.75
CA TYR A 281 -29.83 30.70 -7.91
C TYR A 281 -30.61 32.01 -8.10
N VAL A 282 -29.90 33.14 -7.95
CA VAL A 282 -30.40 34.50 -8.16
C VAL A 282 -29.47 35.23 -9.13
N ASP A 283 -30.04 35.90 -10.12
CA ASP A 283 -29.30 36.72 -11.08
C ASP A 283 -28.71 37.98 -10.44
N LEU A 284 -27.47 38.30 -10.82
CA LEU A 284 -26.79 39.53 -10.42
C LEU A 284 -26.98 40.60 -11.51
N THR A 285 -27.27 41.82 -11.09
CA THR A 285 -27.50 42.98 -11.97
C THR A 285 -26.38 44.02 -11.85
N GLY A 286 -26.28 44.91 -12.84
CA GLY A 286 -25.26 45.98 -12.85
C GLY A 286 -23.90 45.47 -13.30
N SER A 287 -22.87 45.60 -12.45
CA SER A 287 -21.52 45.12 -12.73
C SER A 287 -21.16 43.92 -11.87
N GLU A 288 -20.40 42.95 -12.38
CA GLU A 288 -19.82 41.89 -11.56
C GLU A 288 -18.83 42.52 -10.56
N ARG A 289 -19.04 42.29 -9.26
CA ARG A 289 -18.23 42.89 -8.18
C ARG A 289 -17.43 41.86 -7.38
N VAL A 290 -17.89 40.60 -7.34
CA VAL A 290 -17.36 39.57 -6.43
C VAL A 290 -16.09 38.93 -6.99
N LEU A 291 -16.10 38.54 -8.27
CA LEU A 291 -14.94 37.97 -8.96
C LEU A 291 -13.95 39.07 -9.37
N ARG A 292 -14.47 40.24 -9.80
CA ARG A 292 -13.67 41.44 -10.09
C ARG A 292 -13.01 42.05 -8.85
N GLY A 293 -13.50 41.72 -7.65
CA GLY A 293 -13.01 42.27 -6.38
C GLY A 293 -13.16 43.77 -6.24
N VAL A 294 -14.20 44.35 -6.85
CA VAL A 294 -14.58 45.76 -6.67
C VAL A 294 -15.51 45.84 -5.46
N LEU A 295 -14.92 45.65 -4.28
CA LEU A 295 -15.60 45.59 -2.99
C LEU A 295 -15.77 47.00 -2.40
N ASP A 296 -16.72 47.15 -1.48
CA ASP A 296 -16.83 48.35 -0.66
C ASP A 296 -15.64 48.43 0.34
N PRO A 297 -15.36 49.58 0.98
CA PRO A 297 -14.18 49.75 1.86
C PRO A 297 -14.08 48.76 3.03
N ASP A 298 -15.20 48.15 3.41
CA ASP A 298 -15.34 47.10 4.42
C ASP A 298 -14.98 45.69 3.90
N GLY A 299 -14.60 45.56 2.63
CA GLY A 299 -14.28 44.30 1.97
C GLY A 299 -15.52 43.47 1.61
N THR A 300 -16.70 44.08 1.50
CA THR A 300 -17.96 43.38 1.24
C THR A 300 -18.70 43.93 0.01
N VAL A 301 -19.79 43.29 -0.37
CA VAL A 301 -20.77 43.78 -1.36
C VAL A 301 -22.19 43.69 -0.79
N PRO A 302 -23.12 44.56 -1.24
CA PRO A 302 -24.53 44.46 -0.83
C PRO A 302 -25.16 43.14 -1.28
N VAL A 303 -26.15 42.66 -0.53
CA VAL A 303 -26.96 41.50 -0.93
C VAL A 303 -27.76 41.83 -2.20
N PRO A 304 -27.75 40.97 -3.22
CA PRO A 304 -28.54 41.17 -4.44
C PRO A 304 -30.04 41.20 -4.18
N GLU A 305 -30.77 41.99 -4.95
CA GLU A 305 -32.23 42.06 -4.87
C GLU A 305 -32.85 40.69 -5.18
N GLY A 306 -33.75 40.20 -4.32
CA GLY A 306 -34.38 38.88 -4.45
C GLY A 306 -33.60 37.71 -3.82
N ALA A 307 -32.43 37.93 -3.21
CA ALA A 307 -31.65 36.87 -2.57
C ALA A 307 -32.07 36.53 -1.13
N ASP A 308 -33.09 37.17 -0.57
CA ASP A 308 -33.46 37.07 0.86
C ASP A 308 -33.65 35.61 1.33
N ALA A 309 -34.38 34.79 0.56
CA ALA A 309 -34.63 33.39 0.88
C ALA A 309 -33.34 32.54 0.86
N LEU A 310 -32.42 32.84 -0.07
CA LEU A 310 -31.14 32.15 -0.20
C LEU A 310 -30.22 32.51 0.98
N ILE A 311 -30.23 33.79 1.39
CA ILE A 311 -29.49 34.29 2.55
C ILE A 311 -30.03 33.70 3.86
N GLU A 312 -31.35 33.67 4.05
CA GLU A 312 -31.97 33.09 5.24
C GLU A 312 -31.65 31.59 5.38
N SER A 313 -31.72 30.86 4.26
CA SER A 313 -31.32 29.44 4.21
C SER A 313 -29.85 29.24 4.59
N ALA A 314 -28.95 30.05 4.03
CA ALA A 314 -27.50 29.98 4.28
C ALA A 314 -27.10 30.31 5.74
N ARG A 315 -27.91 31.11 6.44
CA ARG A 315 -27.69 31.46 7.85
C ARG A 315 -28.01 30.35 8.85
N SER A 316 -28.71 29.30 8.41
CA SER A 316 -28.98 28.16 9.28
C SER A 316 -27.68 27.40 9.62
N GLU A 317 -27.62 26.74 10.78
CA GLU A 317 -26.43 26.03 11.28
C GLU A 317 -25.85 24.98 10.30
N HIS A 318 -26.66 24.53 9.34
CA HIS A 318 -26.29 23.59 8.27
C HIS A 318 -26.76 24.09 6.89
N GLY A 319 -26.82 25.41 6.73
CA GLY A 319 -27.24 26.10 5.52
C GLY A 319 -26.31 25.84 4.34
N PRO A 320 -26.79 26.03 3.11
CA PRO A 320 -25.96 25.91 1.91
C PRO A 320 -24.78 26.88 1.96
N THR A 321 -23.63 26.45 1.43
CA THR A 321 -22.52 27.37 1.17
C THR A 321 -22.86 28.21 -0.06
N LEU A 322 -22.72 29.53 0.04
CA LEU A 322 -23.02 30.45 -1.06
C LEU A 322 -21.81 30.65 -1.97
N TRP A 323 -22.11 30.78 -3.26
CA TRP A 323 -21.15 31.00 -4.34
C TRP A 323 -21.68 32.05 -5.29
N ALA A 324 -20.80 32.94 -5.75
CA ALA A 324 -21.07 33.86 -6.85
C ALA A 324 -20.26 33.42 -8.07
N GLY A 325 -20.79 33.63 -9.28
CA GLY A 325 -20.11 33.19 -10.49
C GLY A 325 -20.46 33.96 -11.77
N TRP A 326 -19.53 33.97 -12.74
CA TRP A 326 -19.62 34.62 -14.05
C TRP A 326 -18.54 34.06 -15.01
N PRO A 327 -18.72 34.12 -16.35
CA PRO A 327 -20.00 34.24 -17.05
C PRO A 327 -20.84 32.97 -16.91
N THR A 328 -22.16 33.06 -17.00
CA THR A 328 -23.04 31.88 -16.96
C THR A 328 -23.05 31.14 -18.29
N VAL A 329 -22.67 29.86 -18.26
CA VAL A 329 -22.66 28.95 -19.42
C VAL A 329 -23.95 28.14 -19.44
N VAL A 330 -24.61 28.09 -20.60
CA VAL A 330 -25.82 27.28 -20.85
C VAL A 330 -25.47 26.07 -21.72
N LEU A 331 -25.96 24.88 -21.33
CA LEU A 331 -25.77 23.59 -21.99
C LEU A 331 -27.14 22.94 -22.30
N HIS A 332 -27.29 22.40 -23.51
CA HIS A 332 -28.50 21.74 -24.01
C HIS A 332 -28.24 20.24 -24.14
N ARG A 333 -28.24 19.50 -23.03
CA ARG A 333 -27.96 18.05 -23.01
C ARG A 333 -29.18 17.22 -22.70
N SER A 334 -29.29 16.06 -23.36
CA SER A 334 -30.29 15.03 -23.05
C SER A 334 -29.93 14.30 -21.75
N ALA A 335 -30.92 14.06 -20.89
CA ALA A 335 -30.72 13.26 -19.67
C ALA A 335 -30.30 11.81 -20.02
N PRO A 336 -29.55 11.10 -19.15
CA PRO A 336 -29.04 9.74 -19.41
C PRO A 336 -30.11 8.65 -19.56
N SER A 337 -31.39 8.97 -19.36
CA SER A 337 -32.53 8.08 -19.56
C SER A 337 -33.35 8.61 -20.72
N GLY A 338 -33.49 7.84 -21.80
CA GLY A 338 -34.12 8.20 -23.08
C GLY A 338 -35.61 8.59 -23.04
N THR A 339 -35.98 9.60 -22.27
CA THR A 339 -37.26 10.32 -22.32
C THR A 339 -37.05 11.75 -22.82
N GLN A 340 -37.99 12.21 -23.64
CA GLN A 340 -37.94 13.46 -24.43
C GLN A 340 -37.63 14.73 -23.61
N SER A 341 -36.84 15.63 -24.22
CA SER A 341 -36.65 17.05 -23.90
C SER A 341 -36.16 17.35 -22.46
N GLY A 342 -34.86 17.17 -22.21
CA GLY A 342 -34.21 17.72 -21.02
C GLY A 342 -34.21 19.25 -21.07
N GLN A 343 -34.69 19.90 -20.00
CA GLN A 343 -34.52 21.35 -19.83
C GLN A 343 -33.03 21.73 -19.92
N PRO A 344 -32.69 22.90 -20.50
CA PRO A 344 -31.31 23.36 -20.52
C PRO A 344 -30.77 23.47 -19.08
N LEU A 345 -29.47 23.23 -18.95
CA LEU A 345 -28.74 23.37 -17.70
C LEU A 345 -27.79 24.56 -17.81
N CYS A 346 -27.47 25.20 -16.69
CA CYS A 346 -26.50 26.28 -16.63
C CYS A 346 -25.53 26.11 -15.46
N ALA A 347 -24.35 26.72 -15.61
CA ALA A 347 -23.42 26.94 -14.52
C ALA A 347 -22.50 28.12 -14.87
N PRO A 348 -22.11 28.95 -13.90
CA PRO A 348 -21.08 29.95 -14.12
C PRO A 348 -19.76 29.29 -14.47
N LEU A 349 -18.98 29.90 -15.36
CA LEU A 349 -17.67 29.41 -15.79
C LEU A 349 -16.65 29.54 -14.66
N LEU A 350 -16.62 30.69 -14.01
CA LEU A 350 -15.76 30.99 -12.87
C LEU A 350 -16.63 31.27 -11.64
N ILE A 351 -16.19 30.79 -10.49
CA ILE A 351 -16.92 30.91 -9.23
C ILE A 351 -16.01 31.31 -8.08
N ARG A 352 -16.61 31.93 -7.07
CA ARG A 352 -15.97 32.32 -5.82
C ARG A 352 -16.94 32.14 -4.65
N ARG A 353 -16.45 31.62 -3.53
CA ARG A 353 -17.25 31.45 -2.30
C ARG A 353 -17.50 32.80 -1.66
N VAL A 354 -18.72 32.97 -1.14
CA VAL A 354 -19.10 34.14 -0.35
C VAL A 354 -19.73 33.71 0.98
N GLU A 355 -19.45 34.47 2.03
CA GLU A 355 -20.11 34.33 3.33
C GLU A 355 -21.09 35.49 3.58
N VAL A 356 -22.12 35.22 4.37
CA VAL A 356 -23.06 36.23 4.84
C VAL A 356 -22.49 36.86 6.11
N VAL A 357 -22.36 38.19 6.14
CA VAL A 357 -21.86 38.94 7.29
C VAL A 357 -22.88 39.98 7.74
N ASP A 358 -23.02 40.14 9.05
CA ASP A 358 -23.75 41.26 9.66
C ASP A 358 -22.76 42.40 9.92
N ASP A 359 -22.92 43.52 9.22
CA ASP A 359 -22.12 44.72 9.46
C ASP A 359 -23.04 45.93 9.70
N GLY A 360 -22.92 46.55 10.88
CA GLY A 360 -23.69 47.74 11.24
C GLY A 360 -25.22 47.60 11.20
N GLY A 361 -25.76 46.37 11.24
CA GLY A 361 -27.20 46.10 11.12
C GLY A 361 -27.72 45.88 9.70
N ALA A 362 -26.84 45.85 8.70
CA ALA A 362 -27.15 45.47 7.32
C ALA A 362 -26.51 44.11 6.97
N VAL A 363 -27.26 43.24 6.30
CA VAL A 363 -26.75 41.95 5.81
C VAL A 363 -25.96 42.16 4.52
N ARG A 364 -24.73 41.66 4.46
CA ARG A 364 -23.79 41.86 3.34
C ARG A 364 -23.09 40.56 2.97
N LEU A 365 -22.44 40.53 1.80
CA LEU A 365 -21.70 39.37 1.30
C LEU A 365 -20.20 39.65 1.28
N ARG A 366 -19.40 38.74 1.82
CA ARG A 366 -17.93 38.83 1.79
C ARG A 366 -17.33 37.67 0.98
N PRO A 367 -16.46 37.92 0.00
CA PRO A 367 -15.73 36.86 -0.69
C PRO A 367 -14.69 36.20 0.22
N ILE A 368 -14.62 34.86 0.24
CA ILE A 368 -13.75 34.09 1.18
C ILE A 368 -12.86 33.03 0.51
N SER A 369 -12.88 32.92 -0.81
CA SER A 369 -12.00 32.02 -1.56
C SER A 369 -11.35 32.73 -2.74
N ASP A 370 -10.41 32.05 -3.39
CA ASP A 370 -9.93 32.42 -4.71
C ASP A 370 -11.01 32.17 -5.78
N VAL A 371 -10.80 32.77 -6.96
CA VAL A 371 -11.61 32.51 -8.15
C VAL A 371 -11.14 31.22 -8.79
N VAL A 372 -12.08 30.29 -9.01
CA VAL A 372 -11.79 28.98 -9.59
C VAL A 372 -12.77 28.66 -10.73
N PRO A 373 -12.39 27.79 -11.69
CA PRO A 373 -13.33 27.28 -12.69
C PRO A 373 -14.39 26.42 -12.01
N HIS A 374 -15.62 26.45 -12.50
CA HIS A 374 -16.73 25.73 -11.86
C HIS A 374 -16.58 24.21 -11.99
N PRO A 375 -16.37 23.46 -10.89
CA PRO A 375 -16.07 22.03 -10.94
C PRO A 375 -17.13 21.20 -11.66
N GLY A 376 -18.41 21.49 -11.44
CA GLY A 376 -19.50 20.80 -12.16
C GLY A 376 -19.50 21.06 -13.65
N LEU A 377 -19.06 22.24 -14.10
CA LEU A 377 -18.97 22.57 -15.52
C LEU A 377 -17.72 21.91 -16.11
N VAL A 378 -16.59 22.00 -15.41
CA VAL A 378 -15.32 21.34 -15.75
C VAL A 378 -15.52 19.83 -15.89
N SER A 379 -16.01 19.13 -14.87
CA SER A 379 -16.28 17.68 -14.94
C SER A 379 -17.36 17.34 -15.96
N SER A 380 -18.29 18.26 -16.20
CA SER A 380 -19.29 18.09 -17.24
C SER A 380 -18.76 18.38 -18.62
N CYS A 381 -17.57 18.94 -18.85
CA CYS A 381 -17.10 19.29 -20.20
C CYS A 381 -15.75 18.67 -20.55
N LEU A 382 -14.93 18.35 -19.55
CA LEU A 382 -13.55 17.87 -19.69
C LEU A 382 -13.41 16.45 -19.12
N GLU A 383 -12.34 15.74 -19.51
CA GLU A 383 -11.96 14.45 -18.90
C GLU A 383 -11.58 14.59 -17.44
N GLU A 384 -11.61 13.49 -16.68
CA GLU A 384 -11.22 13.49 -15.27
C GLU A 384 -9.81 14.05 -15.03
N ASP A 385 -8.81 13.64 -15.83
CA ASP A 385 -7.44 14.15 -15.72
C ASP A 385 -7.29 15.60 -16.17
N GLU A 386 -8.00 15.99 -17.23
CA GLU A 386 -7.96 17.36 -17.77
C GLU A 386 -8.70 18.33 -16.83
N ALA A 387 -9.82 17.88 -16.28
CA ALA A 387 -10.57 18.54 -15.24
C ALA A 387 -9.72 18.72 -13.98
N ALA A 388 -9.07 17.66 -13.52
CA ALA A 388 -8.17 17.71 -12.37
C ALA A 388 -6.98 18.65 -12.62
N ARG A 389 -6.40 18.61 -13.82
CA ARG A 389 -5.32 19.54 -14.22
C ARG A 389 -5.80 20.98 -14.23
N LEU A 390 -6.90 21.29 -14.93
CA LEU A 390 -7.44 22.64 -15.04
C LEU A 390 -7.82 23.19 -13.66
N LEU A 391 -8.60 22.44 -12.88
CA LEU A 391 -9.00 22.86 -11.53
C LEU A 391 -7.81 23.08 -10.61
N TRP A 392 -6.71 22.36 -10.81
CA TRP A 392 -5.52 22.52 -10.01
C TRP A 392 -4.61 23.66 -10.48
N SER A 393 -4.33 23.75 -11.78
CA SER A 393 -3.37 24.69 -12.35
C SER A 393 -3.95 26.06 -12.65
N TYR A 394 -5.28 26.19 -12.71
CA TYR A 394 -5.90 27.46 -13.02
C TYR A 394 -5.55 28.51 -11.97
N ARG A 395 -5.00 29.63 -12.44
CA ARG A 395 -4.83 30.86 -11.68
C ARG A 395 -5.36 31.99 -12.55
N PRO A 396 -6.23 32.87 -12.01
CA PRO A 396 -6.69 34.04 -12.76
C PRO A 396 -5.49 34.90 -13.12
N SER A 397 -5.38 35.35 -14.38
CA SER A 397 -4.27 36.22 -14.81
C SER A 397 -4.55 37.71 -14.59
N TRP A 398 -5.75 38.05 -14.10
CA TRP A 398 -6.18 39.43 -13.83
C TRP A 398 -6.09 39.79 -12.34
N HIS A 399 -5.88 41.07 -12.07
CA HIS A 399 -5.95 41.66 -10.73
C HIS A 399 -7.31 42.33 -10.49
N PHE A 400 -7.60 42.69 -9.23
CA PHE A 400 -8.86 43.33 -8.88
C PHE A 400 -9.10 44.62 -9.67
N GLY A 401 -10.29 44.73 -10.28
CA GLY A 401 -10.68 45.85 -11.14
C GLY A 401 -10.39 45.70 -12.63
N GLU A 402 -9.58 44.71 -13.07
CA GLU A 402 -9.18 44.53 -14.48
C GLU A 402 -10.24 43.80 -15.33
N SER A 403 -11.37 44.48 -15.62
CA SER A 403 -12.52 43.92 -16.36
C SER A 403 -12.15 43.28 -17.72
N ALA A 404 -11.30 43.95 -18.51
CA ALA A 404 -10.96 43.52 -19.85
C ALA A 404 -10.09 42.24 -19.86
N ARG A 405 -9.19 42.12 -18.88
CA ARG A 405 -8.34 40.94 -18.71
C ARG A 405 -9.17 39.75 -18.24
N MET A 406 -10.06 39.96 -17.27
CA MET A 406 -10.99 38.94 -16.80
C MET A 406 -11.90 38.40 -17.93
N ALA A 407 -12.40 39.29 -18.80
CA ALA A 407 -13.18 38.87 -19.98
C ALA A 407 -12.34 38.06 -20.98
N THR A 408 -11.09 38.45 -21.19
CA THR A 408 -10.15 37.73 -22.08
C THR A 408 -9.85 36.34 -21.54
N ASP A 409 -9.57 36.20 -20.24
CA ASP A 409 -9.31 34.92 -19.59
C ASP A 409 -10.53 34.00 -19.63
N ALA A 410 -11.73 34.53 -19.40
CA ALA A 410 -12.97 33.77 -19.51
C ALA A 410 -13.20 33.26 -20.95
N ASP A 411 -12.98 34.11 -21.96
CA ASP A 411 -13.13 33.74 -23.37
C ASP A 411 -12.06 32.73 -23.83
N GLN A 412 -10.84 32.84 -23.28
CA GLN A 412 -9.78 31.86 -23.51
C GLN A 412 -10.09 30.51 -22.87
N LEU A 413 -10.59 30.50 -21.62
CA LEU A 413 -11.07 29.28 -20.98
C LEU A 413 -12.20 28.63 -21.80
N LEU A 414 -13.16 29.40 -22.28
CA LEU A 414 -14.26 28.85 -23.08
C LEU A 414 -13.75 28.19 -24.36
N ARG A 415 -12.75 28.77 -25.02
CA ARG A 415 -12.17 28.23 -26.26
C ARG A 415 -11.23 27.05 -26.05
N ASP A 416 -10.23 27.18 -25.17
CA ASP A 416 -9.08 26.27 -25.14
C ASP A 416 -9.42 24.93 -24.46
N PRO A 417 -9.84 24.88 -23.18
CA PRO A 417 -10.29 23.63 -22.56
C PRO A 417 -11.74 23.25 -22.92
N PHE A 418 -12.68 24.20 -22.92
CA PHE A 418 -14.11 23.85 -22.99
C PHE A 418 -14.65 23.66 -24.41
N GLY A 419 -14.03 24.25 -25.43
CA GLY A 419 -14.56 24.24 -26.80
C GLY A 419 -15.95 24.87 -26.96
N LEU A 420 -16.32 25.78 -26.07
CA LEU A 420 -17.63 26.45 -26.04
C LEU A 420 -17.55 27.86 -26.61
N PRO A 421 -18.56 28.33 -27.35
CA PRO A 421 -18.59 29.70 -27.84
C PRO A 421 -19.04 30.68 -26.76
N SER A 422 -18.60 31.93 -26.88
CA SER A 422 -19.23 33.08 -26.22
C SER A 422 -20.42 33.51 -27.08
N VAL A 423 -21.64 33.20 -26.62
CA VAL A 423 -22.88 33.54 -27.36
C VAL A 423 -23.22 35.02 -27.20
N GLU A 424 -22.91 35.58 -26.03
CA GLU A 424 -22.93 37.01 -25.79
C GLU A 424 -21.51 37.55 -25.62
N GLN A 425 -21.34 38.85 -25.90
CA GLN A 425 -20.08 39.51 -25.61
C GLN A 425 -19.88 39.62 -24.10
N LEU A 426 -18.81 38.99 -23.60
CA LEU A 426 -18.47 39.00 -22.17
C LEU A 426 -18.01 40.39 -21.73
N ARG A 427 -18.83 41.07 -20.92
CA ARG A 427 -18.58 42.42 -20.39
C ARG A 427 -18.90 42.44 -18.90
N PRO A 428 -17.93 42.14 -18.02
CA PRO A 428 -18.21 42.01 -16.59
C PRO A 428 -18.54 43.35 -15.90
N GLU A 429 -18.34 44.48 -16.59
CA GLU A 429 -18.80 45.80 -16.11
C GLU A 429 -20.27 46.12 -16.44
N HIS A 430 -20.89 45.37 -17.35
CA HIS A 430 -22.27 45.56 -17.80
C HIS A 430 -22.97 44.20 -17.96
N LEU A 431 -23.46 43.62 -16.86
CA LEU A 431 -24.16 42.34 -16.84
C LEU A 431 -25.52 42.45 -17.55
N ALA A 432 -25.95 41.37 -18.22
CA ALA A 432 -27.25 41.27 -18.87
C ALA A 432 -28.43 41.26 -17.87
N GLY A 433 -28.17 41.00 -16.59
CA GLY A 433 -29.16 41.01 -15.50
C GLY A 433 -30.08 39.78 -15.45
N ARG A 434 -29.92 38.84 -16.38
CA ARG A 434 -30.54 37.50 -16.37
C ARG A 434 -29.79 36.55 -17.30
N VAL A 435 -29.88 35.25 -17.06
CA VAL A 435 -29.35 34.23 -17.98
C VAL A 435 -30.21 34.15 -19.25
N ASP A 436 -29.63 34.41 -20.42
CA ASP A 436 -30.35 34.33 -21.70
C ASP A 436 -30.56 32.88 -22.17
N ILE A 437 -31.83 32.47 -22.19
CA ILE A 437 -32.31 31.17 -22.70
C ILE A 437 -32.98 31.25 -24.08
N ALA A 438 -33.21 32.46 -24.59
CA ALA A 438 -33.92 32.65 -25.85
C ALA A 438 -32.99 32.47 -27.06
N THR A 439 -31.70 32.79 -26.91
CA THR A 439 -30.71 32.58 -27.97
C THR A 439 -30.34 31.10 -28.09
N PRO A 440 -30.57 30.46 -29.25
CA PRO A 440 -30.26 29.05 -29.46
C PRO A 440 -28.75 28.76 -29.38
N GLY A 441 -28.38 27.64 -28.76
CA GLY A 441 -27.01 27.10 -28.77
C GLY A 441 -26.33 27.12 -27.40
N GLU A 442 -25.42 26.16 -27.19
CA GLU A 442 -24.61 26.06 -25.97
C GLU A 442 -23.53 27.16 -25.94
N GLY A 443 -23.21 27.67 -24.76
CA GLY A 443 -22.11 28.62 -24.59
C GLY A 443 -22.34 29.66 -23.50
N ALA A 444 -21.37 30.58 -23.36
CA ALA A 444 -21.40 31.59 -22.31
C ALA A 444 -22.34 32.76 -22.64
N ARG A 445 -23.08 33.19 -21.61
CA ARG A 445 -23.91 34.40 -21.56
C ARG A 445 -23.26 35.38 -20.58
N ASN A 446 -23.40 36.67 -20.82
CA ASN A 446 -22.85 37.72 -19.97
C ASN A 446 -23.72 37.97 -18.72
N ALA A 447 -24.10 36.90 -18.05
CA ALA A 447 -24.87 36.88 -16.81
C ALA A 447 -23.98 36.40 -15.66
N ALA A 448 -24.20 36.94 -14.46
CA ALA A 448 -23.58 36.48 -13.23
C ALA A 448 -24.69 36.04 -12.26
N ILE A 449 -24.41 35.05 -11.42
CA ILE A 449 -25.41 34.46 -10.53
C ILE A 449 -24.84 34.23 -9.12
N LEU A 450 -25.72 34.28 -8.11
CA LEU A 450 -25.48 33.85 -6.73
C LEU A 450 -26.29 32.59 -6.46
N PHE A 451 -25.66 31.53 -5.97
CA PHE A 451 -26.31 30.23 -5.77
C PHE A 451 -25.83 29.53 -4.49
N GLY A 452 -26.65 28.62 -3.96
CA GLY A 452 -26.37 27.86 -2.75
C GLY A 452 -26.23 26.38 -3.01
N LEU A 453 -25.21 25.73 -2.43
CA LEU A 453 -25.03 24.28 -2.57
C LEU A 453 -25.50 23.52 -1.33
N PRO A 454 -26.51 22.63 -1.45
CA PRO A 454 -26.98 21.85 -0.32
C PRO A 454 -25.95 20.79 0.07
N THR A 455 -25.64 20.69 1.36
CA THR A 455 -24.85 19.58 1.90
C THR A 455 -25.63 18.26 1.79
N SER A 456 -25.00 17.19 1.30
CA SER A 456 -25.67 15.89 1.18
C SER A 456 -26.21 15.39 2.52
N SER A 457 -27.31 14.64 2.51
CA SER A 457 -27.93 14.10 3.75
C SER A 457 -26.99 13.19 4.54
N ALA A 458 -26.08 12.48 3.86
CA ALA A 458 -25.04 11.66 4.49
C ALA A 458 -23.98 12.51 5.20
N ALA A 459 -23.52 13.59 4.55
CA ALA A 459 -22.57 14.53 5.13
C ALA A 459 -23.17 15.30 6.32
N LYS A 460 -24.44 15.71 6.25
CA LYS A 460 -25.17 16.30 7.38
C LYS A 460 -25.17 15.39 8.63
N GLY A 461 -25.36 14.07 8.42
CA GLY A 461 -25.30 13.09 9.51
C GLY A 461 -23.91 12.95 10.13
N LEU A 462 -22.86 12.89 9.30
CA LEU A 462 -21.48 12.85 9.74
C LEU A 462 -21.10 14.11 10.54
N LEU A 463 -21.46 15.29 10.04
CA LEU A 463 -21.20 16.57 10.73
C LEU A 463 -21.89 16.66 12.09
N LYS A 464 -23.11 16.12 12.22
CA LYS A 464 -23.80 16.04 13.51
C LYS A 464 -23.05 15.18 14.52
N ASP A 465 -22.45 14.07 14.08
CA ASP A 465 -21.60 13.24 14.94
C ASP A 465 -20.36 14.05 15.40
N TYR A 466 -19.71 14.79 14.50
CA TYR A 466 -18.57 15.66 14.85
C TYR A 466 -18.91 16.67 15.93
N VAL A 467 -20.04 17.39 15.79
CA VAL A 467 -20.49 18.37 16.80
C VAL A 467 -20.64 17.70 18.18
N GLN A 468 -21.19 16.48 18.22
CA GLN A 468 -21.38 15.75 19.47
C GLN A 468 -20.07 15.22 20.08
N ILE A 469 -19.08 14.87 19.25
CA ILE A 469 -17.75 14.41 19.70
C ILE A 469 -16.92 15.59 20.20
N ILE A 470 -16.89 16.70 19.45
CA ILE A 470 -16.16 17.94 19.82
C ILE A 470 -16.65 18.49 21.16
N ALA A 471 -17.94 18.35 21.46
CA ALA A 471 -18.51 18.75 22.74
C ALA A 471 -18.04 17.89 23.94
N ARG A 472 -17.32 16.78 23.72
CA ARG A 472 -16.89 15.82 24.74
C ARG A 472 -15.44 15.34 24.53
N PRO A 473 -14.44 16.24 24.53
CA PRO A 473 -13.07 15.88 24.20
C PRO A 473 -12.44 14.89 25.20
N THR A 474 -12.78 14.99 26.48
CA THR A 474 -12.28 14.08 27.54
C THR A 474 -12.73 12.63 27.36
N SER A 475 -13.87 12.42 26.70
CA SER A 475 -14.42 11.10 26.39
C SER A 475 -13.60 10.34 25.34
N ILE A 476 -12.78 11.04 24.54
CA ILE A 476 -12.02 10.43 23.45
C ILE A 476 -10.98 9.45 24.00
N ALA A 477 -10.36 9.74 25.15
CA ALA A 477 -9.30 8.94 25.76
C ALA A 477 -9.69 7.48 26.03
N GLY A 478 -10.97 7.16 26.20
CA GLY A 478 -11.48 5.79 26.39
C GLY A 478 -11.81 5.03 25.10
N THR A 479 -11.55 5.62 23.94
CA THR A 479 -12.00 5.12 22.63
C THR A 479 -10.84 4.77 21.72
N ALA A 480 -11.13 4.05 20.63
CA ALA A 480 -10.18 3.75 19.57
C ALA A 480 -9.73 5.03 18.83
N LEU A 481 -10.53 6.10 18.85
CA LEU A 481 -10.19 7.38 18.24
C LEU A 481 -8.91 7.96 18.87
N ALA A 482 -8.71 7.77 20.17
CA ALA A 482 -7.53 8.28 20.86
C ALA A 482 -6.21 7.78 20.25
N ALA A 483 -6.19 6.56 19.69
CA ALA A 483 -5.00 5.97 19.09
C ALA A 483 -4.47 6.74 17.86
N LEU A 484 -5.32 7.57 17.23
CA LEU A 484 -4.88 8.43 16.13
C LEU A 484 -4.03 9.62 16.59
N HIS A 485 -4.03 9.97 17.88
CA HIS A 485 -3.21 11.06 18.40
C HIS A 485 -1.83 10.55 18.87
N PRO A 486 -0.73 11.27 18.58
CA PRO A 486 0.64 10.88 18.93
C PRO A 486 0.83 10.53 20.41
N ASP A 487 0.23 11.31 21.29
CA ASP A 487 0.41 11.20 22.75
C ASP A 487 -0.32 10.00 23.38
N THR A 488 -1.05 9.19 22.60
CA THR A 488 -1.79 8.04 23.13
C THR A 488 -1.13 6.71 22.74
N SER A 489 -0.87 5.87 23.75
CA SER A 489 -0.41 4.48 23.58
C SER A 489 -1.46 3.62 22.88
N THR A 490 -1.00 2.78 21.94
CA THR A 490 -1.83 1.79 21.25
C THR A 490 -2.00 0.47 22.04
N ASP A 491 -1.24 0.27 23.11
CA ASP A 491 -1.13 -1.01 23.82
C ASP A 491 -1.94 -1.11 25.13
N ASP A 492 -2.59 -0.02 25.56
CA ASP A 492 -3.17 0.15 26.90
C ASP A 492 -4.55 -0.52 27.12
N VAL A 493 -4.75 -1.79 26.73
CA VAL A 493 -5.97 -2.53 27.08
C VAL A 493 -5.64 -3.78 27.91
N PRO A 494 -6.37 -4.08 29.01
CA PRO A 494 -6.07 -5.23 29.87
C PRO A 494 -5.98 -6.55 29.08
N LYS A 495 -4.86 -7.25 29.26
CA LYS A 495 -4.54 -8.55 28.64
C LYS A 495 -5.39 -9.67 29.27
N ALA A 496 -6.68 -9.73 28.95
CA ALA A 496 -7.43 -10.96 29.17
C ALA A 496 -6.93 -12.04 28.20
N GLU A 497 -6.81 -13.28 28.66
CA GLU A 497 -6.41 -14.40 27.81
C GLU A 497 -7.49 -14.65 26.75
N VAL A 498 -7.17 -14.40 25.48
CA VAL A 498 -8.13 -14.50 24.37
C VAL A 498 -8.15 -15.94 23.85
N SER A 499 -9.25 -16.65 24.09
CA SER A 499 -9.55 -17.91 23.40
C SER A 499 -10.03 -17.60 21.99
N LEU A 500 -9.21 -17.91 20.99
CA LEU A 500 -9.60 -17.73 19.58
C LEU A 500 -10.77 -18.66 19.24
N VAL A 501 -11.76 -18.12 18.53
CA VAL A 501 -12.88 -18.88 17.97
C VAL A 501 -12.88 -18.63 16.48
N THR A 502 -12.38 -19.61 15.72
CA THR A 502 -12.21 -19.53 14.26
C THR A 502 -13.14 -20.53 13.56
N PRO A 503 -14.43 -20.21 13.35
CA PRO A 503 -15.36 -21.05 12.60
C PRO A 503 -14.91 -21.37 11.17
N LEU A 504 -14.10 -20.51 10.57
CA LEU A 504 -13.53 -20.71 9.26
C LEU A 504 -12.04 -21.12 9.40
N PRO A 505 -11.47 -21.87 8.42
CA PRO A 505 -10.03 -22.15 8.40
C PRO A 505 -9.20 -20.87 8.43
N GLY A 506 -8.02 -20.88 9.03
CA GLY A 506 -7.24 -19.66 9.19
C GLY A 506 -5.74 -19.93 9.20
N ASN A 507 -4.96 -18.91 8.85
CA ASN A 507 -3.51 -19.00 8.89
C ASN A 507 -2.93 -18.19 10.06
N ASP A 508 -1.61 -18.28 10.20
CA ASP A 508 -0.88 -17.69 11.32
C ASP A 508 -0.97 -16.17 11.34
N ALA A 509 -0.92 -15.53 10.16
CA ALA A 509 -1.09 -14.09 10.04
C ALA A 509 -2.49 -13.65 10.48
N GLN A 510 -3.54 -14.35 10.06
CA GLN A 510 -4.91 -14.08 10.47
C GLN A 510 -5.11 -14.27 11.99
N GLU A 511 -4.58 -15.35 12.57
CA GLU A 511 -4.62 -15.55 14.02
C GLU A 511 -3.88 -14.45 14.79
N ALA A 512 -2.71 -14.01 14.29
CA ALA A 512 -1.96 -12.90 14.88
C ALA A 512 -2.76 -11.59 14.86
N VAL A 513 -3.45 -11.30 13.74
CA VAL A 513 -4.35 -10.14 13.63
C VAL A 513 -5.49 -10.22 14.65
N ILE A 514 -6.17 -11.37 14.77
CA ILE A 514 -7.27 -11.53 15.72
C ILE A 514 -6.77 -11.32 17.15
N ARG A 515 -5.62 -11.92 17.53
CA ARG A 515 -5.03 -11.73 18.87
C ARG A 515 -4.70 -10.27 19.14
N CYS A 516 -4.11 -9.56 18.17
CA CYS A 516 -3.81 -8.14 18.30
C CYS A 516 -5.09 -7.30 18.41
N ALA A 517 -6.09 -7.52 17.56
CA ALA A 517 -7.37 -6.81 17.61
C ALA A 517 -8.11 -7.03 18.95
N MET A 518 -7.93 -8.21 19.55
CA MET A 518 -8.50 -8.58 20.83
C MET A 518 -7.68 -8.11 22.05
N THR A 519 -6.52 -7.48 21.86
CA THR A 519 -5.65 -7.06 22.98
C THR A 519 -5.10 -5.63 22.87
N ARG A 520 -5.02 -5.07 21.66
CA ARG A 520 -4.52 -3.72 21.39
C ARG A 520 -5.66 -2.74 21.11
N ARG A 521 -5.42 -1.46 21.34
CA ARG A 521 -6.37 -0.38 21.05
C ARG A 521 -6.56 -0.17 19.55
N LEU A 522 -5.49 -0.28 18.78
CA LEU A 522 -5.49 -0.16 17.33
C LEU A 522 -4.65 -1.29 16.73
N THR A 523 -5.22 -2.02 15.78
CA THR A 523 -4.54 -3.06 15.00
C THR A 523 -4.76 -2.78 13.53
N VAL A 524 -3.70 -2.90 12.73
CA VAL A 524 -3.76 -2.68 11.28
C VAL A 524 -3.28 -3.92 10.55
N ALA A 525 -4.03 -4.34 9.54
CA ALA A 525 -3.71 -5.51 8.72
C ALA A 525 -3.80 -5.16 7.23
N THR A 526 -2.75 -5.52 6.49
CA THR A 526 -2.74 -5.42 5.03
C THR A 526 -3.31 -6.70 4.45
N GLY A 527 -4.44 -6.59 3.76
CA GLY A 527 -5.11 -7.72 3.12
C GLY A 527 -5.14 -7.56 1.60
N PRO A 528 -4.11 -8.05 0.89
CA PRO A 528 -4.12 -8.13 -0.58
C PRO A 528 -5.38 -8.85 -1.11
N PRO A 529 -5.81 -8.60 -2.36
CA PRO A 529 -6.93 -9.31 -2.95
C PRO A 529 -6.72 -10.83 -2.89
N GLY A 530 -7.70 -11.60 -2.41
CA GLY A 530 -7.62 -13.05 -2.38
C GLY A 530 -6.92 -13.67 -1.15
N THR A 531 -6.56 -12.87 -0.15
CA THR A 531 -5.87 -13.33 1.09
C THR A 531 -6.81 -13.66 2.26
N GLY A 532 -8.12 -13.70 2.00
CA GLY A 532 -9.11 -14.07 3.01
C GLY A 532 -9.51 -12.96 3.98
N LYS A 533 -9.45 -11.67 3.61
CA LYS A 533 -9.95 -10.54 4.43
C LYS A 533 -11.32 -10.79 5.07
N SER A 534 -12.32 -11.15 4.27
CA SER A 534 -13.68 -11.40 4.77
C SER A 534 -13.75 -12.61 5.71
N GLN A 535 -12.81 -13.56 5.59
CA GLN A 535 -12.67 -14.71 6.51
C GLN A 535 -12.16 -14.25 7.88
N LEU A 536 -11.07 -13.47 7.87
CA LEU A 536 -10.51 -12.83 9.05
C LEU A 536 -11.57 -12.01 9.81
N VAL A 537 -12.40 -11.22 9.10
CA VAL A 537 -13.47 -10.42 9.72
C VAL A 537 -14.48 -11.34 10.44
N VAL A 538 -14.90 -12.43 9.81
CA VAL A 538 -15.87 -13.38 10.39
C VAL A 538 -15.30 -14.06 11.65
N ASP A 539 -14.06 -14.53 11.62
CA ASP A 539 -13.41 -15.18 12.76
C ASP A 539 -13.12 -14.17 13.90
N THR A 540 -12.85 -12.91 13.56
CA THR A 540 -12.75 -11.82 14.53
C THR A 540 -14.10 -11.58 15.24
N VAL A 541 -15.20 -11.51 14.48
CA VAL A 541 -16.55 -11.34 15.02
C VAL A 541 -16.94 -12.54 15.91
N ALA A 542 -16.58 -13.76 15.52
CA ALA A 542 -16.82 -14.97 16.31
C ALA A 542 -16.05 -14.97 17.62
N THR A 543 -14.76 -14.63 17.56
CA THR A 543 -13.91 -14.51 18.74
C THR A 543 -14.43 -13.43 19.71
N ALA A 544 -14.77 -12.24 19.21
CA ALA A 544 -15.34 -11.17 20.04
C ALA A 544 -16.67 -11.58 20.68
N THR A 545 -17.59 -12.15 19.89
CA THR A 545 -18.92 -12.57 20.36
C THR A 545 -18.83 -13.66 21.44
N ALA A 546 -17.95 -14.64 21.25
CA ALA A 546 -17.69 -15.70 22.22
C ALA A 546 -17.01 -15.15 23.50
N ALA A 547 -16.18 -14.12 23.38
CA ALA A 547 -15.53 -13.45 24.51
C ALA A 547 -16.44 -12.50 25.30
N GLY A 548 -17.75 -12.46 25.04
CA GLY A 548 -18.65 -11.55 25.74
C GLY A 548 -18.82 -10.19 25.04
N GLN A 549 -17.98 -9.86 24.06
CA GLN A 549 -17.77 -8.51 23.54
C GLN A 549 -18.71 -8.14 22.39
N SER A 550 -18.99 -6.84 22.27
CA SER A 550 -19.76 -6.23 21.19
C SER A 550 -18.85 -5.79 20.04
N VAL A 551 -19.29 -5.99 18.80
CA VAL A 551 -18.50 -5.72 17.59
C VAL A 551 -19.34 -5.02 16.51
N LEU A 552 -18.75 -3.99 15.90
CA LEU A 552 -19.29 -3.33 14.72
C LEU A 552 -18.39 -3.58 13.51
N VAL A 553 -18.92 -4.16 12.44
CA VAL A 553 -18.25 -4.26 11.14
C VAL A 553 -18.69 -3.08 10.27
N ALA A 554 -17.72 -2.35 9.73
CA ALA A 554 -17.94 -1.18 8.89
C ALA A 554 -17.08 -1.22 7.62
N SER A 555 -17.64 -0.73 6.51
CA SER A 555 -16.91 -0.50 5.25
C SER A 555 -17.58 0.65 4.46
N THR A 556 -16.89 1.21 3.48
CA THR A 556 -17.46 2.21 2.55
C THR A 556 -18.45 1.59 1.56
N ASN A 557 -18.29 0.31 1.23
CA ASN A 557 -19.07 -0.39 0.20
C ASN A 557 -20.14 -1.31 0.81
N ASN A 558 -21.39 -1.23 0.35
CA ASN A 558 -22.45 -2.15 0.77
C ASN A 558 -22.14 -3.61 0.41
N THR A 559 -21.48 -3.87 -0.73
CA THR A 559 -21.12 -5.22 -1.18
C THR A 559 -20.17 -5.90 -0.20
N ALA A 560 -19.14 -5.19 0.27
CA ALA A 560 -18.18 -5.71 1.26
C ALA A 560 -18.87 -6.06 2.58
N VAL A 561 -19.74 -5.16 3.07
CA VAL A 561 -20.53 -5.39 4.30
C VAL A 561 -21.45 -6.61 4.13
N ASP A 562 -22.14 -6.70 2.99
CA ASP A 562 -23.10 -7.76 2.73
C ASP A 562 -22.40 -9.12 2.57
N GLU A 563 -21.22 -9.16 1.95
CA GLU A 563 -20.41 -10.37 1.85
C GLU A 563 -20.09 -10.95 3.24
N VAL A 564 -19.59 -10.12 4.16
CA VAL A 564 -19.26 -10.54 5.54
C VAL A 564 -20.51 -11.05 6.27
N VAL A 565 -21.64 -10.36 6.14
CA VAL A 565 -22.91 -10.75 6.77
C VAL A 565 -23.38 -12.12 6.26
N GLU A 566 -23.33 -12.35 4.95
CA GLU A 566 -23.68 -13.65 4.36
C GLU A 566 -22.74 -14.76 4.84
N ARG A 567 -21.43 -14.50 4.95
CA ARG A 567 -20.48 -15.48 5.52
C ARG A 567 -20.83 -15.83 6.97
N CYS A 568 -21.22 -14.82 7.77
CA CYS A 568 -21.65 -15.01 9.14
C CYS A 568 -22.94 -15.84 9.24
N HIS A 569 -23.93 -15.56 8.39
CA HIS A 569 -25.20 -16.31 8.38
C HIS A 569 -25.06 -17.76 7.92
N ARG A 570 -24.06 -18.07 7.07
CA ARG A 570 -23.69 -19.46 6.75
C ARG A 570 -23.13 -20.23 7.94
N ILE A 571 -22.58 -19.56 8.96
CA ILE A 571 -22.18 -20.19 10.22
C ILE A 571 -23.41 -20.41 11.10
N THR A 572 -24.15 -19.34 11.38
CA THR A 572 -25.41 -19.40 12.11
C THR A 572 -26.31 -18.22 11.73
N PRO A 573 -27.60 -18.44 11.38
CA PRO A 573 -28.51 -17.35 11.07
C PRO A 573 -28.63 -16.34 12.22
N GLY A 574 -28.62 -15.05 11.88
CA GLY A 574 -28.72 -13.97 12.86
C GLY A 574 -27.47 -13.74 13.72
N PHE A 575 -26.34 -14.34 13.33
CA PHE A 575 -25.04 -14.07 13.96
C PHE A 575 -24.67 -12.58 13.96
N VAL A 576 -24.86 -11.91 12.82
CA VAL A 576 -24.61 -10.48 12.63
C VAL A 576 -25.87 -9.79 12.11
N VAL A 577 -26.17 -8.61 12.63
CA VAL A 577 -27.32 -7.79 12.22
C VAL A 577 -26.88 -6.71 11.22
N ARG A 578 -27.36 -6.83 9.99
CA ARG A 578 -27.12 -5.83 8.92
C ARG A 578 -28.09 -4.66 9.05
N THR A 579 -27.58 -3.44 9.12
CA THR A 579 -28.38 -2.21 9.27
C THR A 579 -27.79 -1.01 8.53
N GLY A 580 -28.53 0.12 8.47
CA GLY A 580 -28.06 1.39 7.89
C GLY A 580 -29.10 2.02 6.98
N ASN A 581 -28.94 1.86 5.66
CA ASN A 581 -29.89 2.36 4.67
C ASN A 581 -31.26 1.66 4.74
N ARG A 582 -32.26 2.15 3.99
CA ARG A 582 -33.64 1.62 4.03
C ARG A 582 -33.72 0.11 3.77
N ALA A 583 -33.00 -0.40 2.76
CA ALA A 583 -32.97 -1.83 2.45
C ALA A 583 -32.32 -2.66 3.57
N ALA A 584 -31.22 -2.16 4.16
CA ALA A 584 -30.59 -2.79 5.31
C ALA A 584 -31.48 -2.76 6.56
N ARG A 585 -32.28 -1.72 6.76
CA ARG A 585 -33.26 -1.66 7.87
C ARG A 585 -34.38 -2.70 7.74
N GLN A 586 -34.80 -3.02 6.52
CA GLN A 586 -35.72 -4.13 6.29
C GLN A 586 -35.07 -5.48 6.62
N ARG A 587 -33.80 -5.67 6.22
CA ARG A 587 -33.02 -6.87 6.58
C ARG A 587 -32.84 -7.01 8.09
N GLU A 588 -32.55 -5.92 8.80
CA GLU A 588 -32.49 -5.91 10.28
C GLU A 588 -33.78 -6.47 10.90
N GLN A 589 -34.95 -5.97 10.48
CA GLN A 589 -36.24 -6.44 10.99
C GLN A 589 -36.44 -7.95 10.74
N ALA A 590 -36.07 -8.44 9.56
CA ALA A 590 -36.18 -9.86 9.21
C ALA A 590 -35.24 -10.73 10.07
N ILE A 591 -34.00 -10.31 10.25
CA ILE A 591 -33.00 -11.02 11.07
C ILE A 591 -33.47 -11.10 12.53
N VAL A 592 -33.88 -9.96 13.10
CA VAL A 592 -34.36 -9.87 14.48
C VAL A 592 -35.61 -10.73 14.68
N ALA A 593 -36.55 -10.72 13.73
CA ALA A 593 -37.73 -11.59 13.77
C ALA A 593 -37.37 -13.09 13.73
N GLY A 594 -36.37 -13.47 12.92
CA GLY A 594 -35.87 -14.84 12.83
C GLY A 594 -35.27 -15.32 14.15
N LEU A 595 -34.46 -14.51 14.81
CA LEU A 595 -33.86 -14.82 16.11
C LEU A 595 -34.91 -15.06 17.20
N LEU A 596 -35.97 -14.24 17.24
CA LEU A 596 -37.06 -14.41 18.21
C LEU A 596 -37.89 -15.69 18.00
N ARG A 597 -37.88 -16.27 16.79
CA ARG A 597 -38.58 -17.53 16.45
C ARG A 597 -37.73 -18.76 16.72
N ALA A 598 -36.41 -18.65 16.59
CA ALA A 598 -35.46 -19.76 16.71
C ALA A 598 -35.21 -20.14 18.18
N GLN A 599 -36.22 -20.65 18.89
CA GLN A 599 -36.08 -21.19 20.24
C GLN A 599 -35.97 -22.72 20.22
N LYS A 600 -34.76 -23.24 19.96
CA LYS A 600 -34.39 -24.63 20.34
C LYS A 600 -33.58 -24.61 21.64
N SER A 601 -33.63 -25.71 22.40
CA SER A 601 -32.74 -25.96 23.55
C SER A 601 -31.28 -25.80 23.07
N ALA A 602 -30.48 -24.91 23.67
CA ALA A 602 -29.05 -24.90 23.35
C ALA A 602 -28.36 -26.01 24.14
N PRO A 603 -27.42 -26.71 23.50
CA PRO A 603 -26.36 -27.42 24.21
C PRO A 603 -25.64 -26.49 25.20
N ASP A 604 -24.97 -27.09 26.18
CA ASP A 604 -24.17 -26.38 27.17
C ASP A 604 -22.96 -25.67 26.51
N VAL A 605 -22.95 -24.33 26.55
CA VAL A 605 -21.88 -23.47 26.01
C VAL A 605 -20.54 -23.77 26.68
N GLU A 606 -20.52 -24.14 27.97
CA GLU A 606 -19.31 -24.53 28.67
C GLU A 606 -18.72 -25.82 28.10
N THR A 607 -19.55 -26.82 27.81
CA THR A 607 -19.14 -28.04 27.10
C THR A 607 -18.53 -27.71 25.73
N ARG A 608 -19.10 -26.76 24.97
CA ARG A 608 -18.53 -26.32 23.68
C ARG A 608 -17.18 -25.63 23.84
N HIS A 609 -17.01 -24.77 24.83
CA HIS A 609 -15.71 -24.18 25.14
C HIS A 609 -14.66 -25.24 25.45
N ARG A 610 -15.00 -26.27 26.22
CA ARG A 610 -14.09 -27.38 26.53
C ARG A 610 -13.71 -28.18 25.29
N ALA A 611 -14.67 -28.44 24.40
CA ALA A 611 -14.42 -29.13 23.14
C ALA A 611 -13.50 -28.31 22.21
N LEU A 612 -13.73 -27.00 22.11
CA LEU A 612 -12.84 -26.10 21.35
C LEU A 612 -11.43 -26.06 21.95
N ARG A 613 -11.30 -25.92 23.28
CA ARG A 613 -9.98 -25.98 23.96
C ARG A 613 -9.26 -27.30 23.74
N ALA A 614 -9.98 -28.42 23.67
CA ALA A 614 -9.39 -29.72 23.33
C ALA A 614 -8.88 -29.74 21.88
N ALA A 615 -9.65 -29.21 20.93
CA ALA A 615 -9.22 -29.07 19.54
C ALA A 615 -8.01 -28.12 19.39
N ASP A 616 -7.99 -26.98 20.10
CA ASP A 616 -6.86 -26.04 20.12
C ASP A 616 -5.58 -26.70 20.67
N ARG A 617 -5.68 -27.59 21.67
CA ARG A 617 -4.53 -28.38 22.16
C ARG A 617 -4.05 -29.40 21.13
N SER A 618 -4.94 -29.99 20.34
CA SER A 618 -4.54 -30.88 19.23
C SER A 618 -3.85 -30.08 18.12
N TRP A 619 -4.38 -28.91 17.76
CA TRP A 619 -3.77 -27.99 16.80
C TRP A 619 -2.38 -27.53 17.24
N SER A 620 -2.24 -27.12 18.51
CA SER A 620 -0.95 -26.69 19.06
C SER A 620 0.08 -27.82 19.03
N ARG A 621 -0.31 -29.04 19.42
CA ARG A 621 0.57 -30.22 19.33
C ARG A 621 1.04 -30.52 17.90
N ALA A 622 0.14 -30.44 16.92
CA ALA A 622 0.50 -30.64 15.51
C ALA A 622 1.48 -29.57 15.01
N ARG A 623 1.32 -28.31 15.45
CA ARG A 623 2.27 -27.22 15.13
C ARG A 623 3.63 -27.42 15.80
N ASP A 624 3.64 -27.78 17.08
CA ASP A 624 4.88 -28.04 17.83
C ASP A 624 5.67 -29.21 17.23
N GLU A 625 4.95 -30.22 16.71
CA GLU A 625 5.52 -31.35 15.98
C GLU A 625 6.17 -30.89 14.67
N LEU A 626 5.50 -30.05 13.86
CA LEU A 626 6.08 -29.45 12.66
C LEU A 626 7.34 -28.63 12.97
N ASP A 627 7.31 -27.78 14.00
CA ASP A 627 8.49 -27.02 14.42
C ASP A 627 9.63 -27.95 14.87
N THR A 628 9.30 -29.06 15.53
CA THR A 628 10.30 -30.03 15.98
C THR A 628 10.91 -30.80 14.80
N ILE A 629 10.11 -31.22 13.83
CA ILE A 629 10.56 -31.87 12.60
C ILE A 629 11.49 -30.92 11.84
N ALA A 630 11.02 -29.71 11.53
CA ALA A 630 11.77 -28.74 10.75
C ALA A 630 13.10 -28.35 11.43
N ARG A 631 13.10 -28.13 12.75
CA ARG A 631 14.35 -27.86 13.49
C ARG A 631 15.34 -29.01 13.41
N ARG A 632 14.89 -30.25 13.59
CA ARG A 632 15.77 -31.44 13.54
C ARG A 632 16.31 -31.69 12.14
N GLU A 633 15.49 -31.50 11.11
CA GLU A 633 15.93 -31.60 9.71
C GLU A 633 16.97 -30.53 9.37
N ASN A 634 16.82 -29.32 9.91
CA ASN A 634 17.79 -28.23 9.75
C ASN A 634 19.12 -28.51 10.48
N GLU A 635 19.06 -28.96 11.74
CA GLU A 635 20.23 -29.39 12.49
C GLU A 635 20.96 -30.54 11.75
N LEU A 636 20.19 -31.46 11.16
CA LEU A 636 20.74 -32.56 10.39
C LEU A 636 21.38 -32.06 9.09
N LEU A 637 20.75 -31.17 8.34
CA LEU A 637 21.34 -30.54 7.15
C LEU A 637 22.67 -29.85 7.48
N ALA A 638 22.74 -29.12 8.60
CA ALA A 638 23.97 -28.48 9.05
C ALA A 638 25.07 -29.50 9.38
N ALA A 639 24.71 -30.62 10.01
CA ALA A 639 25.64 -31.71 10.29
C ALA A 639 26.12 -32.41 9.01
N GLU A 640 25.24 -32.65 8.03
CA GLU A 640 25.62 -33.19 6.70
C GLU A 640 26.61 -32.26 5.99
N ARG A 641 26.33 -30.95 5.95
CA ARG A 641 27.22 -29.94 5.36
C ARG A 641 28.58 -29.91 6.04
N ALA A 642 28.61 -30.00 7.37
CA ALA A 642 29.84 -30.01 8.14
C ALA A 642 30.68 -31.28 7.85
N CYS A 643 30.06 -32.45 7.81
CA CYS A 643 30.73 -33.69 7.38
C CYS A 643 31.28 -33.54 5.96
N HIS A 644 30.44 -33.13 5.01
CA HIS A 644 30.82 -33.01 3.61
C HIS A 644 31.98 -32.02 3.39
N THR A 645 31.95 -30.88 4.08
CA THR A 645 33.03 -29.87 4.01
C THR A 645 34.38 -30.47 4.42
N GLU A 646 34.41 -31.22 5.51
CA GLU A 646 35.65 -31.84 5.98
C GLU A 646 36.06 -33.04 5.09
N GLU A 647 35.12 -33.81 4.54
CA GLU A 647 35.39 -34.89 3.57
C GLU A 647 36.07 -34.35 2.30
N VAL A 648 35.54 -33.26 1.74
CA VAL A 648 36.13 -32.57 0.59
C VAL A 648 37.51 -32.04 0.92
N TRP A 649 37.71 -31.44 2.10
CA TRP A 649 39.01 -30.94 2.52
C TRP A 649 40.04 -32.06 2.73
N LEU A 650 39.62 -33.18 3.33
CA LEU A 650 40.45 -34.37 3.52
C LEU A 650 40.73 -35.12 2.21
N GLY A 651 39.87 -34.92 1.20
CA GLY A 651 39.88 -35.64 -0.08
C GLY A 651 39.45 -37.10 0.08
N ALA A 652 38.54 -37.38 1.03
CA ALA A 652 38.25 -38.73 1.50
C ALA A 652 37.10 -38.84 2.51
N ASP A 653 36.47 -40.02 2.58
CA ASP A 653 35.45 -40.38 3.58
C ASP A 653 36.07 -41.05 4.82
N PRO A 654 36.05 -40.42 6.01
CA PRO A 654 36.53 -41.00 7.26
C PRO A 654 35.60 -42.06 7.90
N ALA A 655 34.40 -42.29 7.37
CA ALA A 655 33.39 -43.18 7.98
C ALA A 655 33.83 -44.64 8.20
N PRO A 656 34.62 -45.28 7.32
CA PRO A 656 35.16 -46.63 7.58
C PRO A 656 36.01 -46.66 8.86
N PHE A 657 36.81 -45.62 9.10
CA PHE A 657 37.61 -45.50 10.32
C PHE A 657 36.74 -45.22 11.54
N SER A 658 35.78 -44.29 11.44
CA SER A 658 34.86 -43.94 12.54
C SER A 658 34.20 -45.19 13.13
N ARG A 659 33.79 -46.13 12.27
CA ARG A 659 33.19 -47.41 12.64
C ARG A 659 34.15 -48.35 13.39
N ALA A 660 35.45 -48.29 13.12
CA ALA A 660 36.47 -49.11 13.76
C ALA A 660 37.12 -48.45 14.98
N ALA A 661 36.96 -47.14 15.14
CA ALA A 661 37.64 -46.34 16.15
C ALA A 661 36.91 -46.31 17.50
N PRO A 662 37.64 -46.24 18.63
CA PRO A 662 37.03 -46.18 19.96
C PRO A 662 36.30 -44.85 20.17
N PRO A 663 35.17 -44.79 20.92
CA PRO A 663 34.32 -43.58 21.02
C PRO A 663 35.04 -42.27 21.38
N SER A 664 36.15 -42.35 22.11
CA SER A 664 37.00 -41.20 22.49
C SER A 664 37.87 -40.61 21.36
N TRP A 665 37.87 -41.21 20.16
CA TRP A 665 38.81 -40.85 19.09
C TRP A 665 38.61 -39.40 18.60
N VAL A 666 37.37 -38.91 18.60
CA VAL A 666 37.03 -37.54 18.20
C VAL A 666 37.68 -36.52 19.15
N ASP A 667 37.51 -36.71 20.45
CA ASP A 667 38.11 -35.86 21.49
C ASP A 667 39.64 -35.93 21.43
N ARG A 668 40.18 -37.12 21.12
CA ARG A 668 41.61 -37.34 20.92
C ARG A 668 42.14 -36.61 19.68
N ALA A 669 41.43 -36.62 18.56
CA ALA A 669 41.78 -35.89 17.35
C ALA A 669 41.82 -34.37 17.62
N ALA A 670 40.77 -33.83 18.26
CA ALA A 670 40.68 -32.42 18.63
C ALA A 670 41.78 -32.01 19.62
N SER A 671 42.12 -32.87 20.58
CA SER A 671 43.22 -32.63 21.53
C SER A 671 44.58 -32.63 20.82
N LEU A 672 44.83 -33.59 19.93
CA LEU A 672 46.09 -33.71 19.19
C LEU A 672 46.32 -32.58 18.18
N ALA A 673 45.24 -32.03 17.63
CA ALA A 673 45.27 -30.82 16.81
C ALA A 673 45.82 -29.59 17.57
N LYS A 674 45.72 -29.56 18.90
CA LYS A 674 46.21 -28.46 19.76
C LYS A 674 47.53 -28.77 20.45
N ALA A 675 48.07 -29.99 20.26
CA ALA A 675 49.24 -30.46 21.01
C ALA A 675 50.54 -29.78 20.56
N ARG A 676 51.25 -29.16 21.52
CA ARG A 676 52.53 -28.46 21.30
C ARG A 676 53.75 -29.37 21.54
N TRP A 677 53.78 -30.11 22.65
CA TRP A 677 54.90 -30.99 23.03
C TRP A 677 54.81 -32.36 22.37
N PHE A 678 55.87 -32.77 21.66
CA PHE A 678 55.91 -33.98 20.82
C PHE A 678 54.71 -34.08 19.85
N GLY A 679 54.10 -32.94 19.51
CA GLY A 679 52.79 -32.89 18.84
C GLY A 679 52.80 -33.58 17.49
N ASP A 680 53.82 -33.35 16.68
CA ASP A 680 53.91 -33.95 15.34
C ASP A 680 54.07 -35.48 15.41
N TRP A 681 54.92 -35.99 16.32
CA TRP A 681 55.06 -37.43 16.55
C TRP A 681 53.75 -38.07 17.03
N ARG A 682 53.05 -37.42 17.97
CA ARG A 682 51.76 -37.92 18.50
C ARG A 682 50.66 -37.89 17.44
N ARG A 683 50.60 -36.83 16.62
CA ARG A 683 49.67 -36.72 15.49
C ARG A 683 49.95 -37.77 14.44
N ARG A 684 51.18 -37.91 13.95
CA ARG A 684 51.56 -38.96 12.98
C ARG A 684 51.27 -40.36 13.52
N ARG A 685 51.49 -40.62 14.82
CA ARG A 685 51.14 -41.92 15.44
C ARG A 685 49.63 -42.17 15.46
N PHE A 686 48.83 -41.16 15.77
CA PHE A 686 47.36 -41.25 15.71
C PHE A 686 46.88 -41.42 14.26
N LEU A 687 47.39 -40.62 13.35
CA LEU A 687 47.10 -40.66 11.93
C LEU A 687 47.51 -41.99 11.27
N ARG A 688 48.63 -42.61 11.67
CA ARG A 688 49.01 -43.96 11.22
C ARG A 688 48.04 -45.06 11.67
N SER A 689 47.29 -44.83 12.75
CA SER A 689 46.23 -45.76 13.14
C SER A 689 45.04 -45.75 12.17
N PHE A 690 44.90 -44.72 11.30
CA PHE A 690 43.92 -44.71 10.21
C PHE A 690 44.32 -45.60 9.02
N ILE A 691 45.62 -45.78 8.79
CA ILE A 691 46.15 -46.57 7.66
C ILE A 691 46.10 -48.09 7.97
N GLY A 692 45.99 -48.47 9.25
CA GLY A 692 46.07 -49.86 9.71
C GLY A 692 44.74 -50.63 9.80
N ALA A 693 43.61 -50.02 9.42
CA ALA A 693 42.30 -50.66 9.45
C ALA A 693 41.98 -51.26 8.07
N ASP A 694 42.54 -52.45 7.82
CA ASP A 694 42.17 -53.42 6.78
C ASP A 694 42.26 -52.96 5.30
N THR A 695 43.48 -52.92 4.74
CA THR A 695 43.69 -52.88 3.28
C THR A 695 44.75 -53.91 2.87
N ALA A 696 44.29 -55.08 2.43
CA ALA A 696 45.09 -56.04 1.66
C ALA A 696 45.26 -55.61 0.18
N ASP A 697 44.75 -54.44 -0.22
CA ASP A 697 44.93 -53.85 -1.55
C ASP A 697 45.51 -52.44 -1.40
N HIS A 698 46.81 -52.29 -1.69
CA HIS A 698 47.58 -51.04 -1.56
C HIS A 698 47.21 -49.96 -2.62
N ARG A 699 46.00 -50.01 -3.19
CA ARG A 699 45.53 -49.09 -4.23
C ARG A 699 44.54 -48.02 -3.73
N PHE A 700 44.14 -48.08 -2.45
CA PHE A 700 43.24 -47.12 -1.84
C PHE A 700 43.74 -46.75 -0.45
N SER A 701 44.58 -45.72 -0.36
CA SER A 701 44.75 -44.99 0.89
C SER A 701 43.47 -44.19 1.11
N PRO A 702 42.70 -44.41 2.19
CA PRO A 702 41.37 -43.80 2.35
C PRO A 702 41.42 -42.30 2.61
N LEU A 703 42.58 -41.64 2.47
CA LEU A 703 42.81 -40.21 2.68
C LEU A 703 43.77 -39.74 1.57
N GLY A 704 43.28 -39.15 0.49
CA GLY A 704 44.11 -38.77 -0.67
C GLY A 704 45.27 -37.81 -0.33
N ARG A 705 45.12 -36.97 0.71
CA ARG A 705 46.20 -36.11 1.23
C ARG A 705 47.24 -36.83 2.12
N PHE A 706 47.04 -38.11 2.43
CA PHE A 706 47.89 -38.87 3.35
C PHE A 706 49.03 -39.62 2.67
N ASP A 707 48.89 -39.99 1.39
CA ASP A 707 49.97 -40.68 0.65
C ASP A 707 51.19 -39.78 0.43
N ASP A 708 51.00 -38.46 0.51
CA ASP A 708 52.08 -37.47 0.52
C ASP A 708 52.53 -37.06 1.94
N ALA A 709 51.97 -37.62 3.02
CA ALA A 709 52.25 -37.17 4.41
C ALA A 709 53.69 -37.44 4.88
N ASP A 710 54.42 -38.37 4.26
CA ASP A 710 55.86 -38.54 4.50
C ASP A 710 56.70 -37.44 3.80
N LYS A 711 56.13 -36.67 2.85
CA LYS A 711 56.74 -35.50 2.19
C LYS A 711 56.15 -34.15 2.64
N ALA A 712 54.87 -34.11 3.03
CA ALA A 712 54.14 -32.92 3.46
C ALA A 712 54.48 -32.56 4.92
N THR A 713 55.67 -31.98 5.11
CA THR A 713 56.08 -31.34 6.36
C THR A 713 55.27 -30.06 6.56
N GLY A 714 54.05 -30.15 7.11
CA GLY A 714 53.28 -28.97 7.48
C GLY A 714 51.88 -29.17 8.07
N ASP A 715 51.15 -30.24 7.72
CA ASP A 715 49.68 -30.19 7.81
C ASP A 715 49.01 -31.18 8.79
N THR A 716 49.78 -31.95 9.57
CA THR A 716 49.23 -32.98 10.49
C THR A 716 48.26 -32.42 11.53
N SER A 717 48.47 -31.17 11.93
CA SER A 717 47.62 -30.46 12.90
C SER A 717 46.24 -30.12 12.34
N GLN A 718 46.18 -29.66 11.09
CA GLN A 718 44.91 -29.32 10.44
C GLN A 718 44.14 -30.59 10.08
N ILE A 719 44.85 -31.67 9.70
CA ILE A 719 44.23 -32.99 9.47
C ILE A 719 43.56 -33.51 10.75
N CYS A 720 44.26 -33.47 11.90
CA CYS A 720 43.64 -33.85 13.18
C CYS A 720 42.48 -32.92 13.56
N ALA A 721 42.54 -31.63 13.21
CA ALA A 721 41.45 -30.69 13.45
C ALA A 721 40.23 -31.01 12.59
N ALA A 722 40.44 -31.30 11.31
CA ALA A 722 39.42 -31.68 10.35
C ALA A 722 38.74 -32.99 10.74
N LEU A 723 39.52 -34.02 11.09
CA LEU A 723 38.99 -35.29 11.61
C LEU A 723 38.20 -35.11 12.92
N GLY A 724 38.64 -34.20 13.79
CA GLY A 724 37.91 -33.87 15.02
C GLY A 724 36.58 -33.16 14.76
N ARG A 725 36.55 -32.21 13.80
CA ARG A 725 35.31 -31.53 13.38
C ARG A 725 34.37 -32.49 12.65
N TRP A 726 34.87 -33.27 11.70
CA TRP A 726 34.12 -34.31 11.01
C TRP A 726 33.52 -35.31 11.99
N GLY A 727 34.31 -35.84 12.95
CA GLY A 727 33.82 -36.82 13.91
C GLY A 727 32.81 -36.25 14.91
N ALA A 728 32.84 -34.94 15.18
CA ALA A 728 31.79 -34.28 15.95
C ALA A 728 30.49 -34.17 15.11
N ALA A 729 30.60 -33.69 13.88
CA ALA A 729 29.49 -33.60 12.94
C ALA A 729 28.86 -34.98 12.62
N ASP A 730 29.66 -36.03 12.47
CA ASP A 730 29.20 -37.39 12.20
C ASP A 730 28.38 -37.95 13.37
N ARG A 731 28.79 -37.70 14.61
CA ARG A 731 28.01 -38.07 15.80
C ARG A 731 26.65 -37.38 15.83
N ASP A 732 26.61 -36.08 15.54
CA ASP A 732 25.37 -35.32 15.49
C ASP A 732 24.48 -35.81 14.33
N ARG A 733 25.06 -36.01 13.15
CA ARG A 733 24.42 -36.60 11.96
C ARG A 733 23.77 -37.95 12.25
N THR A 734 24.51 -38.91 12.82
CA THR A 734 23.97 -40.25 13.13
C THR A 734 22.80 -40.16 14.11
N ARG A 735 22.96 -39.39 15.20
CA ARG A 735 21.91 -39.20 16.20
C ARG A 735 20.65 -38.56 15.60
N LEU A 736 20.81 -37.52 14.78
CA LEU A 736 19.68 -36.80 14.18
C LEU A 736 18.99 -37.64 13.09
N ARG A 737 19.72 -38.43 12.30
CA ARG A 737 19.13 -39.37 11.33
C ARG A 737 18.21 -40.39 11.99
N GLU A 738 18.54 -40.88 13.20
CA GLU A 738 17.64 -41.77 13.96
C GLU A 738 16.35 -41.05 14.40
N LEU A 739 16.45 -39.77 14.78
CA LEU A 739 15.31 -38.97 15.25
C LEU A 739 14.39 -38.49 14.12
N VAL A 740 14.93 -38.24 12.93
CA VAL A 740 14.19 -37.75 11.75
C VAL A 740 13.74 -38.90 10.85
N GLY A 741 14.50 -40.01 10.80
CA GLY A 741 14.28 -41.10 9.86
C GLY A 741 12.93 -41.84 9.97
N GLY A 742 12.14 -41.58 11.00
CA GLY A 742 10.80 -42.12 11.22
C GLY A 742 9.64 -41.16 10.94
N VAL A 743 9.89 -39.95 10.43
CA VAL A 743 8.82 -38.98 10.12
C VAL A 743 8.04 -39.42 8.87
N ASP A 744 6.71 -39.44 8.98
CA ASP A 744 5.78 -39.71 7.89
C ASP A 744 5.01 -38.42 7.55
N ASP A 745 5.37 -37.78 6.45
CA ASP A 745 4.79 -36.52 6.00
C ASP A 745 3.26 -36.60 5.80
N LEU A 746 2.76 -37.76 5.35
CA LEU A 746 1.32 -37.96 5.13
C LEU A 746 0.58 -38.02 6.47
N ALA A 747 1.16 -38.69 7.47
CA ALA A 747 0.60 -38.73 8.81
C ALA A 747 0.58 -37.35 9.47
N VAL A 748 1.69 -36.60 9.35
CA VAL A 748 1.80 -35.22 9.86
C VAL A 748 0.76 -34.30 9.21
N GLN A 749 0.64 -34.36 7.88
CA GLN A 749 -0.35 -33.57 7.14
C GLN A 749 -1.80 -33.94 7.48
N SER A 750 -2.07 -35.23 7.66
CA SER A 750 -3.40 -35.72 8.05
C SER A 750 -3.77 -35.23 9.46
N ALA A 751 -2.83 -35.31 10.41
CA ALA A 751 -3.02 -34.81 11.77
C ALA A 751 -3.27 -33.30 11.81
N LEU A 752 -2.53 -32.52 11.00
CA LEU A 752 -2.72 -31.08 10.87
C LEU A 752 -4.11 -30.74 10.32
N THR A 753 -4.50 -31.39 9.23
CA THR A 753 -5.80 -31.18 8.56
C THR A 753 -6.96 -31.56 9.48
N GLU A 754 -6.83 -32.68 10.20
CA GLU A 754 -7.82 -33.12 11.18
C GLU A 754 -7.95 -32.11 12.33
N ALA A 755 -6.82 -31.66 12.90
CA ALA A 755 -6.83 -30.70 13.99
C ALA A 755 -7.45 -29.35 13.58
N GLU A 756 -7.12 -28.84 12.39
CA GLU A 756 -7.72 -27.63 11.83
C GLU A 756 -9.23 -27.79 11.62
N THR A 757 -9.65 -28.93 11.04
CA THR A 757 -11.06 -29.25 10.79
C THR A 757 -11.85 -29.34 12.09
N GLN A 758 -11.30 -30.01 13.12
CA GLN A 758 -11.92 -30.09 14.43
C GLN A 758 -12.07 -28.70 15.06
N ARG A 759 -11.02 -27.87 14.99
CA ARG A 759 -11.05 -26.51 15.54
C ARG A 759 -12.13 -25.65 14.86
N ALA A 760 -12.21 -25.67 13.53
CA ALA A 760 -13.26 -24.98 12.79
C ALA A 760 -14.66 -25.52 13.12
N THR A 761 -14.81 -26.83 13.25
CA THR A 761 -16.08 -27.49 13.60
C THR A 761 -16.59 -27.05 14.98
N TRP A 762 -15.72 -27.11 15.99
CA TRP A 762 -16.09 -26.68 17.34
C TRP A 762 -16.24 -25.16 17.46
N GLY A 763 -15.48 -24.38 16.68
CA GLY A 763 -15.65 -22.93 16.56
C GLY A 763 -17.02 -22.55 16.00
N ARG A 764 -17.48 -23.19 14.92
CA ARG A 764 -18.83 -23.02 14.37
C ARG A 764 -19.91 -23.38 15.39
N ALA A 765 -19.78 -24.54 16.03
CA ALA A 765 -20.74 -25.02 17.01
C ALA A 765 -20.83 -24.10 18.23
N LEU A 766 -19.69 -23.65 18.76
CA LEU A 766 -19.64 -22.69 19.86
C LEU A 766 -20.30 -21.36 19.48
N THR A 767 -19.99 -20.83 18.29
CA THR A 767 -20.58 -19.59 17.80
C THR A 767 -22.10 -19.70 17.70
N ALA A 768 -22.62 -20.79 17.12
CA ALA A 768 -24.05 -21.04 17.03
C ALA A 768 -24.72 -21.10 18.41
N ASP A 769 -24.13 -21.82 19.36
CA ASP A 769 -24.69 -21.99 20.71
C ASP A 769 -24.64 -20.68 21.53
N VAL A 770 -23.58 -19.87 21.37
CA VAL A 770 -23.47 -18.54 21.99
C VAL A 770 -24.55 -17.60 21.45
N VAL A 771 -24.73 -17.53 20.13
CA VAL A 771 -25.76 -16.69 19.49
C VAL A 771 -27.16 -17.12 19.97
N ALA A 772 -27.44 -18.43 19.95
CA ALA A 772 -28.73 -18.95 20.41
C ALA A 772 -28.98 -18.67 21.89
N ARG A 773 -27.97 -18.83 22.75
CA ARG A 773 -28.07 -18.53 24.19
C ARG A 773 -28.37 -17.05 24.42
N ARG A 774 -27.61 -16.15 23.79
CA ARG A 774 -27.82 -14.70 23.94
C ARG A 774 -29.19 -14.25 23.44
N ALA A 775 -29.65 -14.78 22.30
CA ALA A 775 -30.97 -14.46 21.76
C ALA A 775 -32.09 -14.86 22.74
N ARG A 776 -31.96 -16.00 23.42
CA ARG A 776 -32.91 -16.43 24.47
C ARG A 776 -32.82 -15.57 25.72
N ASP A 777 -31.61 -15.35 26.24
CA ASP A 777 -31.39 -14.57 27.47
C ASP A 777 -31.87 -13.11 27.31
N GLY A 778 -31.75 -12.55 26.11
CA GLY A 778 -32.15 -11.18 25.75
C GLY A 778 -33.49 -11.06 25.04
N HIS A 779 -34.31 -12.11 25.03
CA HIS A 779 -35.51 -12.19 24.20
C HIS A 779 -36.45 -10.98 24.36
N ARG A 780 -36.59 -10.48 25.59
CA ARG A 780 -37.40 -9.29 25.89
C ARG A 780 -36.81 -8.03 25.26
N GLN A 781 -35.52 -7.76 25.47
CA GLN A 781 -34.82 -6.57 24.98
C GLN A 781 -34.79 -6.55 23.45
N ILE A 782 -34.58 -7.71 22.82
CA ILE A 782 -34.61 -7.87 21.36
C ILE A 782 -36.01 -7.57 20.80
N ARG A 783 -37.07 -8.04 21.49
CA ARG A 783 -38.46 -7.73 21.10
C ARG A 783 -38.79 -6.25 21.26
N GLU A 784 -38.35 -5.61 22.34
CA GLU A 784 -38.52 -4.16 22.54
C GLU A 784 -37.82 -3.37 21.41
N LEU A 785 -36.60 -3.75 21.04
CA LEU A 785 -35.89 -3.16 19.89
C LEU A 785 -36.67 -3.35 18.59
N GLN A 786 -37.18 -4.57 18.32
CA GLN A 786 -37.97 -4.84 17.12
C GLN A 786 -39.20 -3.93 17.03
N GLN A 787 -39.93 -3.76 18.14
CA GLN A 787 -41.13 -2.92 18.20
C GLN A 787 -40.79 -1.44 18.01
N ALA A 788 -39.74 -0.94 18.67
CA ALA A 788 -39.31 0.45 18.52
C ALA A 788 -38.79 0.75 17.11
N SER A 789 -38.02 -0.17 16.52
CA SER A 789 -37.50 -0.09 15.15
C SER A 789 -38.58 -0.09 14.06
N ALA A 790 -39.81 -0.51 14.38
CA ALA A 790 -40.97 -0.43 13.49
C ALA A 790 -41.70 0.93 13.55
N SER A 791 -41.35 1.80 14.50
CA SER A 791 -41.88 3.15 14.62
C SER A 791 -40.95 4.19 13.99
N ASP A 792 -41.48 5.39 13.68
CA ASP A 792 -40.68 6.53 13.19
C ASP A 792 -39.84 7.22 14.28
N ARG A 793 -39.86 6.71 15.52
CA ARG A 793 -39.08 7.27 16.65
C ARG A 793 -37.69 6.66 16.73
N THR A 794 -36.74 7.39 17.32
CA THR A 794 -35.40 6.88 17.60
C THR A 794 -35.46 5.72 18.61
N ASP A 795 -34.86 4.59 18.27
CA ASP A 795 -34.84 3.35 19.08
C ASP A 795 -33.53 3.17 19.88
N TRP A 796 -32.78 4.25 20.08
CA TRP A 796 -31.43 4.20 20.67
C TRP A 796 -31.41 3.67 22.10
N GLY A 797 -32.47 3.88 22.88
CA GLY A 797 -32.59 3.35 24.24
C GLY A 797 -32.72 1.82 24.23
N GLU A 798 -33.60 1.31 23.37
CA GLU A 798 -33.84 -0.11 23.16
C GLU A 798 -32.60 -0.78 22.58
N PHE A 799 -31.93 -0.13 21.62
CA PHE A 799 -30.67 -0.60 21.04
C PHE A 799 -29.62 -0.85 22.12
N ARG A 800 -29.39 0.13 23.02
CA ARG A 800 -28.42 -0.03 24.11
C ARG A 800 -28.76 -1.19 25.05
N ARG A 801 -30.05 -1.42 25.33
CA ARG A 801 -30.49 -2.57 26.16
C ARG A 801 -30.35 -3.91 25.44
N ALA A 802 -30.49 -3.92 24.11
CA ALA A 802 -30.38 -5.14 23.30
C ALA A 802 -28.94 -5.50 22.93
N LEU A 803 -28.01 -4.55 22.87
CA LEU A 803 -26.62 -4.75 22.45
C LEU A 803 -25.88 -5.88 23.19
N PRO A 804 -26.02 -6.07 24.52
CA PRO A 804 -25.42 -7.22 25.21
C PRO A 804 -25.93 -8.59 24.73
N TYR A 805 -27.08 -8.65 24.06
CA TYR A 805 -27.70 -9.88 23.58
C TYR A 805 -27.62 -10.03 22.05
N LEU A 806 -27.47 -8.91 21.34
CA LEU A 806 -27.17 -8.83 19.91
C LEU A 806 -25.84 -8.10 19.73
N PRO A 807 -24.71 -8.77 20.01
CA PRO A 807 -23.41 -8.10 20.12
C PRO A 807 -22.81 -7.68 18.77
N ALA A 808 -23.19 -8.31 17.66
CA ALA A 808 -22.54 -8.12 16.36
C ALA A 808 -23.44 -7.40 15.34
N TRP A 809 -22.95 -6.27 14.83
CA TRP A 809 -23.66 -5.40 13.90
C TRP A 809 -22.78 -5.09 12.68
N ALA A 810 -23.42 -4.85 11.54
CA ALA A 810 -22.73 -4.49 10.30
C ALA A 810 -23.44 -3.33 9.59
N SER A 811 -22.68 -2.31 9.20
CA SER A 811 -23.20 -1.14 8.48
C SER A 811 -22.15 -0.52 7.57
N THR A 812 -22.54 0.44 6.73
CA THR A 812 -21.56 1.24 6.00
C THR A 812 -21.05 2.39 6.88
N SER A 813 -19.85 2.91 6.62
CA SER A 813 -19.25 3.98 7.44
C SER A 813 -20.14 5.23 7.52
N LEU A 814 -20.74 5.64 6.38
CA LEU A 814 -21.66 6.78 6.32
C LEU A 814 -23.03 6.54 6.99
N ALA A 815 -23.34 5.29 7.33
CA ALA A 815 -24.56 4.90 8.02
C ALA A 815 -24.36 4.71 9.53
N ALA A 816 -23.16 5.01 10.08
CA ALA A 816 -22.83 4.91 11.51
C ALA A 816 -23.84 5.63 12.42
N ARG A 817 -24.49 6.70 11.93
CA ARG A 817 -25.56 7.44 12.62
C ARG A 817 -26.76 6.59 13.04
N ARG A 818 -26.93 5.38 12.47
CA ARG A 818 -27.91 4.40 12.93
C ARG A 818 -27.74 4.10 14.41
N PHE A 819 -26.49 4.12 14.88
CA PHE A 819 -26.13 3.86 16.26
C PHE A 819 -26.07 5.16 17.06
N PRO A 820 -26.53 5.16 18.32
CA PRO A 820 -26.39 6.32 19.18
C PRO A 820 -24.93 6.77 19.26
N ILE A 821 -24.70 8.08 19.38
CA ILE A 821 -23.39 8.55 19.78
C ILE A 821 -23.14 8.12 21.24
N GLY A 822 -21.98 7.54 21.50
CA GLY A 822 -21.56 7.11 22.82
C GLY A 822 -20.12 6.67 22.76
N GLU A 823 -19.31 7.13 23.72
CA GLU A 823 -17.92 6.68 23.87
C GLU A 823 -17.90 5.17 24.06
N GLY A 824 -17.09 4.46 23.27
CA GLY A 824 -16.87 3.01 23.47
C GLY A 824 -18.14 2.16 23.51
N LEU A 825 -19.19 2.55 22.77
CA LEU A 825 -20.46 1.81 22.64
C LEU A 825 -20.24 0.34 22.25
N PHE A 826 -19.27 0.08 21.37
CA PHE A 826 -18.79 -1.23 20.98
C PHE A 826 -17.42 -1.52 21.61
N ASP A 827 -17.13 -2.78 21.91
CA ASP A 827 -15.81 -3.18 22.41
C ASP A 827 -14.76 -3.26 21.28
N LEU A 828 -15.21 -3.50 20.05
CA LEU A 828 -14.38 -3.55 18.84
C LEU A 828 -15.14 -2.98 17.64
N VAL A 829 -14.47 -2.16 16.83
CA VAL A 829 -14.90 -1.87 15.45
C VAL A 829 -13.92 -2.50 14.47
N VAL A 830 -14.43 -3.17 13.45
CA VAL A 830 -13.66 -3.68 12.31
C VAL A 830 -13.98 -2.80 11.11
N ILE A 831 -12.98 -2.08 10.60
CA ILE A 831 -13.11 -1.22 9.42
C ILE A 831 -12.42 -1.92 8.27
N ASP A 832 -13.22 -2.44 7.33
CA ASP A 832 -12.75 -3.10 6.12
C ASP A 832 -12.72 -2.13 4.94
N GLU A 833 -11.83 -2.38 3.98
CA GLU A 833 -11.52 -1.50 2.85
C GLU A 833 -11.06 -0.09 3.29
N ALA A 834 -10.28 -0.02 4.37
CA ALA A 834 -9.86 1.24 4.98
C ALA A 834 -8.93 2.10 4.11
N SER A 835 -8.28 1.54 3.09
CA SER A 835 -7.52 2.33 2.11
C SER A 835 -8.43 3.22 1.25
N GLN A 836 -9.72 2.91 1.17
CA GLN A 836 -10.74 3.70 0.46
C GLN A 836 -11.51 4.65 1.39
N CYS A 837 -11.22 4.63 2.69
CA CYS A 837 -11.84 5.51 3.67
C CYS A 837 -11.03 6.79 3.81
N THR A 838 -11.70 7.94 3.79
CA THR A 838 -11.08 9.19 4.26
C THR A 838 -10.93 9.12 5.79
N ILE A 839 -9.90 9.75 6.35
CA ILE A 839 -9.74 9.85 7.81
C ILE A 839 -11.02 10.40 8.47
N PRO A 840 -11.63 11.50 7.96
CA PRO A 840 -12.81 12.07 8.61
C PRO A 840 -14.03 11.14 8.62
N SER A 841 -14.15 10.23 7.66
CA SER A 841 -15.29 9.30 7.54
C SER A 841 -15.31 8.22 8.63
N ILE A 842 -14.16 7.89 9.21
CA ILE A 842 -14.05 6.81 10.22
C ILE A 842 -14.01 7.32 11.66
N VAL A 843 -13.78 8.62 11.88
CA VAL A 843 -13.72 9.21 13.22
C VAL A 843 -14.92 8.85 14.10
N PRO A 844 -16.19 8.95 13.64
CA PRO A 844 -17.32 8.57 14.48
C PRO A 844 -17.45 7.07 14.74
N LEU A 845 -16.86 6.22 13.90
CA LEU A 845 -16.77 4.78 14.14
C LEU A 845 -15.77 4.49 15.25
N LEU A 846 -14.59 5.10 15.17
CA LEU A 846 -13.53 4.96 16.17
C LEU A 846 -13.97 5.50 17.54
N TYR A 847 -14.71 6.59 17.59
CA TYR A 847 -15.26 7.13 18.85
C TYR A 847 -16.28 6.18 19.50
N ARG A 848 -17.07 5.48 18.69
CA ARG A 848 -18.07 4.50 19.16
C ARG A 848 -17.46 3.19 19.62
N ALA A 849 -16.15 2.99 19.51
CA ALA A 849 -15.51 1.73 19.86
C ALA A 849 -14.36 1.93 20.86
N LYS A 850 -14.12 0.93 21.70
CA LYS A 850 -12.96 0.92 22.61
C LYS A 850 -11.66 0.58 21.88
N ARG A 851 -11.76 -0.28 20.84
CA ARG A 851 -10.65 -0.75 20.02
C ARG A 851 -11.04 -0.80 18.56
N ALA A 852 -10.06 -0.75 17.67
CA ALA A 852 -10.26 -0.85 16.23
C ALA A 852 -9.32 -1.84 15.57
N LEU A 853 -9.87 -2.65 14.66
CA LEU A 853 -9.14 -3.39 13.64
C LEU A 853 -9.37 -2.70 12.30
N VAL A 854 -8.31 -2.19 11.69
CA VAL A 854 -8.33 -1.50 10.40
C VAL A 854 -7.71 -2.42 9.35
N ILE A 855 -8.51 -2.83 8.37
CA ILE A 855 -8.10 -3.74 7.29
C ILE A 855 -8.17 -2.97 5.98
N GLY A 856 -7.09 -3.00 5.22
CA GLY A 856 -7.02 -2.32 3.93
C GLY A 856 -5.89 -2.88 3.08
N ASP A 857 -5.70 -2.26 1.92
CA ASP A 857 -4.59 -2.57 1.03
C ASP A 857 -4.12 -1.28 0.38
N PRO A 858 -2.88 -0.81 0.68
CA PRO A 858 -2.34 0.41 0.10
C PRO A 858 -2.06 0.27 -1.40
N MET A 859 -1.98 -0.95 -1.94
CA MET A 859 -1.80 -1.22 -3.37
C MET A 859 -3.14 -1.33 -4.12
N GLN A 860 -4.27 -1.02 -3.49
CA GLN A 860 -5.58 -0.87 -4.14
C GLN A 860 -6.02 0.59 -4.13
N LEU A 861 -7.01 0.93 -4.96
CA LEU A 861 -7.48 2.29 -5.17
C LEU A 861 -7.74 3.02 -3.85
N SER A 862 -7.10 4.18 -3.70
CA SER A 862 -7.26 5.06 -2.53
C SER A 862 -8.57 5.86 -2.61
N HIS A 863 -8.92 6.55 -1.52
CA HIS A 863 -10.03 7.49 -1.54
C HIS A 863 -9.75 8.67 -2.48
N ILE A 864 -10.81 9.18 -3.10
CA ILE A 864 -10.76 10.41 -3.90
C ILE A 864 -11.30 11.55 -3.03
N THR A 865 -10.55 12.66 -2.96
CA THR A 865 -11.00 13.90 -2.29
C THR A 865 -11.25 15.00 -3.31
N ASN A 866 -12.25 15.82 -3.02
CA ASN A 866 -12.63 16.99 -3.79
C ASN A 866 -12.05 18.29 -3.21
N VAL A 867 -11.36 18.22 -2.08
CA VAL A 867 -10.77 19.38 -1.42
C VAL A 867 -9.48 19.76 -2.10
N ASP A 868 -9.44 20.96 -2.67
CA ASP A 868 -8.23 21.50 -3.30
C ASP A 868 -7.19 21.95 -2.25
N PRO A 869 -5.89 22.04 -2.62
CA PRO A 869 -4.83 22.42 -1.69
C PRO A 869 -4.99 23.82 -1.06
N GLY A 870 -5.66 24.76 -1.73
CA GLY A 870 -5.91 26.11 -1.22
C GLY A 870 -6.99 26.13 -0.14
N THR A 871 -8.10 25.41 -0.39
CA THR A 871 -9.13 25.19 0.63
C THR A 871 -8.56 24.48 1.86
N ASP A 872 -7.78 23.42 1.67
CA ASP A 872 -7.09 22.73 2.77
C ASP A 872 -6.21 23.69 3.59
N ALA A 873 -5.38 24.50 2.93
CA ALA A 873 -4.51 25.46 3.60
C ALA A 873 -5.28 26.50 4.43
N THR A 874 -6.38 27.03 3.88
CA THR A 874 -7.26 27.97 4.58
C THR A 874 -7.89 27.35 5.82
N LEU A 875 -8.40 26.11 5.71
CA LEU A 875 -8.99 25.41 6.84
C LEU A 875 -7.96 25.09 7.92
N ARG A 876 -6.73 24.68 7.54
CA ARG A 876 -5.64 24.47 8.50
C ARG A 876 -5.28 25.73 9.27
N ARG A 877 -5.20 26.89 8.59
CA ARG A 877 -4.96 28.20 9.25
C ARG A 877 -6.09 28.57 10.20
N ARG A 878 -7.35 28.41 9.78
CA ARG A 878 -8.54 28.69 10.61
C ARG A 878 -8.51 27.92 11.93
N TRP A 879 -8.17 26.63 11.87
CA TRP A 879 -8.18 25.74 13.03
C TRP A 879 -6.83 25.64 13.74
N LYS A 880 -5.82 26.42 13.30
CA LYS A 880 -4.45 26.36 13.81
C LYS A 880 -3.88 24.94 13.85
N VAL A 881 -4.03 24.21 12.74
CA VAL A 881 -3.53 22.84 12.58
C VAL A 881 -2.26 22.88 11.71
N PRO A 882 -1.07 22.58 12.28
CA PRO A 882 0.20 22.67 11.54
C PRO A 882 0.28 21.64 10.40
N ARG A 883 0.81 22.07 9.24
CA ARG A 883 0.98 21.20 8.06
C ARG A 883 2.00 20.08 8.32
N ALA A 884 3.11 20.44 8.93
CA ALA A 884 4.22 19.54 9.22
C ALA A 884 3.72 18.40 10.10
N TRP A 885 3.03 18.74 11.19
CA TRP A 885 2.43 17.78 12.10
C TRP A 885 1.46 16.81 11.40
N LEU A 886 0.53 17.31 10.56
CA LEU A 886 -0.37 16.43 9.80
C LEU A 886 0.35 15.51 8.82
N SER A 887 1.49 15.94 8.27
CA SER A 887 2.25 15.18 7.27
C SER A 887 3.09 14.10 7.94
N GLU A 888 3.79 14.47 9.02
CA GLU A 888 4.57 13.56 9.88
C GLU A 888 3.72 12.42 10.43
N HIS A 889 2.49 12.73 10.87
CA HIS A 889 1.58 11.77 11.48
C HIS A 889 0.64 11.08 10.46
N ARG A 890 0.81 11.36 9.15
CA ARG A 890 -0.09 10.89 8.07
C ARG A 890 -1.59 11.18 8.32
N LEU A 891 -1.89 12.30 8.98
CA LEU A 891 -3.23 12.72 9.36
C LEU A 891 -3.86 13.73 8.37
N SER A 892 -3.17 14.09 7.29
CA SER A 892 -3.74 14.93 6.23
C SER A 892 -4.80 14.16 5.42
N PRO A 893 -6.10 14.50 5.52
CA PRO A 893 -7.20 13.75 4.88
C PRO A 893 -7.20 13.91 3.35
N VAL A 894 -6.53 14.94 2.84
CA VAL A 894 -6.36 15.17 1.40
C VAL A 894 -5.26 14.27 0.79
N ARG A 895 -4.39 13.70 1.63
CA ARG A 895 -3.18 12.97 1.20
C ARG A 895 -3.18 11.51 1.59
N HIS A 896 -3.74 11.20 2.76
CA HIS A 896 -3.62 9.89 3.38
C HIS A 896 -5.00 9.30 3.62
N SER A 897 -5.12 8.00 3.33
CA SER A 897 -6.30 7.23 3.67
C SER A 897 -6.33 6.96 5.18
N ALA A 898 -7.49 6.55 5.67
CA ALA A 898 -7.64 6.07 7.04
C ALA A 898 -6.71 4.90 7.36
N PHE A 899 -6.42 4.04 6.38
CA PHE A 899 -5.44 2.96 6.51
C PHE A 899 -4.03 3.51 6.79
N ALA A 900 -3.56 4.45 5.97
CA ALA A 900 -2.22 5.04 6.12
C ALA A 900 -2.06 5.79 7.45
N ALA A 901 -3.11 6.50 7.90
CA ALA A 901 -3.14 7.15 9.21
C ALA A 901 -3.07 6.14 10.37
N ALA A 902 -3.79 5.02 10.27
CA ALA A 902 -3.77 3.99 11.29
C ALA A 902 -2.43 3.25 11.35
N GLU A 903 -1.85 2.92 10.19
CA GLU A 903 -0.56 2.22 10.07
C GLU A 903 0.57 3.03 10.71
N GLN A 904 0.60 4.35 10.49
CA GLN A 904 1.57 5.25 11.11
C GLN A 904 1.56 5.16 12.65
N ARG A 905 0.41 4.81 13.24
CA ARG A 905 0.21 4.75 14.69
C ARG A 905 0.41 3.36 15.28
N SER A 906 -0.02 2.31 14.59
CA SER A 906 0.11 0.93 15.09
C SER A 906 1.50 0.32 14.86
N GLY A 907 2.34 0.96 14.06
CA GLY A 907 3.52 0.33 13.46
C GLY A 907 3.14 -0.52 12.23
N PRO A 908 4.11 -1.27 11.67
CA PRO A 908 3.93 -2.01 10.42
C PRO A 908 2.68 -2.88 10.42
N ALA A 909 1.84 -2.72 9.41
CA ALA A 909 0.63 -3.53 9.26
C ALA A 909 0.97 -5.01 9.10
N ILE A 910 0.19 -5.89 9.74
CA ILE A 910 0.37 -7.33 9.60
C ILE A 910 -0.10 -7.73 8.20
N LEU A 911 0.79 -8.28 7.37
CA LEU A 911 0.48 -8.74 6.02
C LEU A 911 -0.24 -10.10 6.08
N LEU A 912 -1.42 -10.19 5.46
CA LEU A 912 -2.03 -11.48 5.13
C LEU A 912 -1.29 -12.05 3.93
N ASP A 913 -0.42 -13.03 4.19
CA ASP A 913 0.64 -13.44 3.28
C ASP A 913 0.34 -14.74 2.52
N GLU A 914 -0.90 -15.22 2.53
CA GLU A 914 -1.32 -16.41 1.79
C GLU A 914 -2.47 -16.08 0.82
N HIS A 915 -2.32 -16.44 -0.45
CA HIS A 915 -3.25 -16.09 -1.53
C HIS A 915 -4.04 -17.31 -2.04
N TYR A 916 -5.36 -17.20 -2.13
CA TYR A 916 -6.27 -18.31 -2.48
C TYR A 916 -7.21 -18.04 -3.66
N ARG A 917 -7.10 -16.88 -4.34
CA ARG A 917 -8.07 -16.45 -5.36
C ARG A 917 -7.62 -16.69 -6.80
N CYS A 918 -6.56 -16.02 -7.21
CA CYS A 918 -6.12 -15.97 -8.61
C CYS A 918 -5.35 -17.23 -8.95
N HIS A 919 -5.43 -17.67 -10.21
CA HIS A 919 -4.59 -18.75 -10.72
C HIS A 919 -3.12 -18.47 -10.39
N PRO A 920 -2.30 -19.49 -10.03
CA PRO A 920 -0.92 -19.27 -9.63
C PRO A 920 -0.11 -18.36 -10.57
N ASP A 921 -0.20 -18.55 -11.89
CA ASP A 921 0.49 -17.68 -12.86
C ASP A 921 0.07 -16.20 -12.77
N ILE A 922 -1.22 -15.93 -12.59
CA ILE A 922 -1.76 -14.57 -12.43
C ILE A 922 -1.30 -13.98 -11.09
N ALA A 923 -1.41 -14.78 -10.02
CA ALA A 923 -0.99 -14.38 -8.68
C ALA A 923 0.52 -14.10 -8.62
N GLY A 924 1.33 -14.88 -9.34
CA GLY A 924 2.78 -14.74 -9.39
C GLY A 924 3.22 -13.39 -9.96
N VAL A 925 2.58 -12.93 -11.05
CA VAL A 925 2.83 -11.59 -11.62
C VAL A 925 2.48 -10.50 -10.61
N VAL A 926 1.28 -10.55 -10.02
CA VAL A 926 0.82 -9.58 -9.02
C VAL A 926 1.74 -9.53 -7.81
N ASN A 927 2.13 -10.69 -7.30
CA ASN A 927 2.96 -10.82 -6.12
C ASN A 927 4.35 -10.23 -6.33
N ARG A 928 4.96 -10.48 -7.49
CA ARG A 928 6.26 -9.88 -7.87
C ARG A 928 6.16 -8.36 -7.99
N LEU A 929 5.16 -7.86 -8.72
CA LEU A 929 5.07 -6.44 -9.04
C LEU A 929 4.61 -5.56 -7.87
N PHE A 930 3.64 -6.02 -7.08
CA PHE A 930 2.99 -5.16 -6.07
C PHE A 930 3.32 -5.55 -4.63
N TYR A 931 3.78 -6.77 -4.38
CA TYR A 931 3.99 -7.28 -3.02
C TYR A 931 5.40 -7.81 -2.75
N GLN A 932 6.34 -7.61 -3.70
CA GLN A 932 7.75 -7.97 -3.57
C GLN A 932 7.97 -9.48 -3.29
N GLY A 933 7.10 -10.34 -3.80
CA GLY A 933 7.19 -11.79 -3.62
C GLY A 933 6.83 -12.27 -2.20
N ARG A 934 6.29 -11.42 -1.33
CA ARG A 934 5.96 -11.74 0.06
C ARG A 934 4.71 -12.62 0.22
N LEU A 935 3.89 -12.80 -0.83
CA LEU A 935 2.73 -13.69 -0.75
C LEU A 935 3.12 -15.13 -1.09
N THR A 936 2.53 -16.09 -0.38
CA THR A 936 2.59 -17.52 -0.72
C THR A 936 1.30 -17.90 -1.42
N VAL A 937 1.38 -18.44 -2.64
CA VAL A 937 0.19 -18.79 -3.42
C VAL A 937 -0.28 -20.20 -3.09
N PHE A 938 -1.48 -20.32 -2.55
CA PHE A 938 -2.15 -21.59 -2.21
C PHE A 938 -3.44 -21.83 -2.99
N THR A 939 -3.66 -21.05 -4.05
CA THR A 939 -4.79 -21.28 -4.93
C THR A 939 -4.68 -22.67 -5.57
N ASP A 940 -5.74 -23.47 -5.44
CA ASP A 940 -5.91 -24.74 -6.16
C ASP A 940 -6.69 -24.51 -7.47
N PRO A 941 -6.08 -24.65 -8.65
CA PRO A 941 -6.76 -24.58 -9.95
C PRO A 941 -7.82 -25.66 -10.17
N ALA A 942 -7.71 -26.79 -9.47
CA ALA A 942 -8.64 -27.92 -9.57
C ALA A 942 -9.72 -27.92 -8.47
N ALA A 943 -9.78 -26.87 -7.64
CA ALA A 943 -10.75 -26.77 -6.56
C ALA A 943 -12.22 -26.85 -7.06
N PRO A 944 -13.12 -27.57 -6.35
CA PRO A 944 -14.54 -27.59 -6.68
C PRO A 944 -15.15 -26.19 -6.74
N GLY A 945 -15.98 -25.92 -7.76
CA GLY A 945 -16.62 -24.61 -7.96
C GLY A 945 -15.74 -23.57 -8.65
N ARG A 946 -14.55 -23.95 -9.12
CA ARG A 946 -13.70 -23.14 -9.98
C ARG A 946 -13.85 -23.55 -11.43
N VAL A 947 -13.94 -22.58 -12.33
CA VAL A 947 -14.00 -22.86 -13.77
C VAL A 947 -12.61 -23.23 -14.26
N ARG A 948 -12.45 -24.48 -14.71
CA ARG A 948 -11.20 -24.96 -15.31
C ARG A 948 -11.22 -24.68 -16.81
N LEU A 949 -10.17 -24.04 -17.30
CA LEU A 949 -10.06 -23.63 -18.70
C LEU A 949 -8.84 -24.27 -19.36
N PRO A 950 -8.94 -24.82 -20.58
CA PRO A 950 -7.79 -25.36 -21.29
C PRO A 950 -6.85 -24.24 -21.76
N GLY A 951 -5.55 -24.49 -21.74
CA GLY A 951 -4.49 -23.52 -22.11
C GLY A 951 -4.12 -22.53 -20.99
N PRO A 952 -3.25 -21.54 -21.26
CA PRO A 952 -2.61 -20.74 -20.22
C PRO A 952 -3.61 -19.82 -19.47
N ALA A 953 -3.30 -19.54 -18.20
CA ALA A 953 -4.10 -18.65 -17.36
C ALA A 953 -3.93 -17.17 -17.75
N LEU A 954 -2.79 -16.82 -18.35
CA LEU A 954 -2.53 -15.51 -18.95
C LEU A 954 -2.52 -15.66 -20.48
N ARG A 955 -3.30 -14.83 -21.17
CA ARG A 955 -3.32 -14.79 -22.65
C ARG A 955 -3.18 -13.36 -23.12
N TRP A 956 -2.41 -13.16 -24.18
CA TRP A 956 -2.35 -11.89 -24.90
C TRP A 956 -3.02 -12.04 -26.26
N ARG A 957 -3.90 -11.09 -26.61
CA ARG A 957 -4.49 -10.93 -27.94
C ARG A 957 -3.86 -9.68 -28.55
N ASP A 958 -2.94 -9.91 -29.48
CA ASP A 958 -2.18 -8.85 -30.12
C ASP A 958 -3.05 -8.10 -31.12
N VAL A 959 -3.27 -6.81 -30.86
CA VAL A 959 -4.09 -5.93 -31.69
C VAL A 959 -3.37 -4.63 -31.93
N ALA A 960 -2.86 -4.47 -33.15
CA ALA A 960 -2.29 -3.20 -33.62
C ALA A 960 -3.43 -2.24 -34.02
N GLY A 961 -4.02 -1.58 -33.03
CA GLY A 961 -5.08 -0.59 -33.19
C GLY A 961 -4.60 0.86 -33.07
N HIS A 962 -5.50 1.79 -33.40
CA HIS A 962 -5.29 3.21 -33.13
C HIS A 962 -6.29 3.67 -32.07
N ALA A 963 -5.77 4.34 -31.05
CA ALA A 963 -6.62 5.06 -30.12
C ALA A 963 -7.23 6.27 -30.84
N VAL A 964 -8.50 6.51 -30.57
CA VAL A 964 -9.26 7.66 -31.06
C VAL A 964 -10.08 8.23 -29.91
N ARG A 965 -10.42 9.51 -30.00
CA ARG A 965 -11.34 10.11 -29.03
C ARG A 965 -12.73 9.50 -29.20
N GLY A 966 -13.37 9.18 -28.07
CA GLY A 966 -14.75 8.75 -28.05
C GLY A 966 -15.73 9.87 -28.46
N PRO A 967 -17.02 9.57 -28.61
CA PRO A 967 -18.03 10.53 -29.07
C PRO A 967 -18.14 11.80 -28.23
N SER A 968 -17.84 11.71 -26.93
CA SER A 968 -17.83 12.87 -26.03
C SER A 968 -16.61 13.77 -26.19
N GLY A 969 -15.60 13.35 -26.96
CA GLY A 969 -14.29 14.01 -27.05
C GLY A 969 -13.43 13.85 -25.81
N ARG A 970 -13.99 13.30 -24.73
CA ARG A 970 -13.35 13.26 -23.44
C ARG A 970 -12.46 12.01 -23.34
N SER A 971 -13.00 10.79 -23.29
CA SER A 971 -12.17 9.60 -23.08
C SER A 971 -11.65 9.01 -24.40
N TRP A 972 -10.64 8.13 -24.31
CA TRP A 972 -10.11 7.37 -25.44
C TRP A 972 -10.83 6.04 -25.64
N ARG A 973 -10.84 5.56 -26.87
CA ARG A 973 -11.26 4.21 -27.25
C ARG A 973 -10.36 3.69 -28.37
N ASN A 974 -10.32 2.38 -28.52
CA ASN A 974 -9.63 1.70 -29.61
C ASN A 974 -10.62 0.70 -30.22
N ASP A 975 -11.14 1.05 -31.40
CA ASP A 975 -12.19 0.30 -32.09
C ASP A 975 -11.71 -1.10 -32.52
N ALA A 976 -10.42 -1.24 -32.83
CA ALA A 976 -9.82 -2.54 -33.16
C ALA A 976 -9.75 -3.45 -31.92
N GLU A 977 -9.32 -2.92 -30.77
CA GLU A 977 -9.38 -3.67 -29.51
C GLU A 977 -10.83 -4.03 -29.14
N ALA A 978 -11.79 -3.12 -29.32
CA ALA A 978 -13.19 -3.39 -29.03
C ALA A 978 -13.78 -4.52 -29.89
N THR A 979 -13.39 -4.58 -31.17
CA THR A 979 -13.78 -5.66 -32.08
C THR A 979 -13.17 -7.00 -31.66
N GLU A 980 -11.88 -7.02 -31.30
CA GLU A 980 -11.24 -8.24 -30.80
C GLU A 980 -11.83 -8.70 -29.47
N ILE A 981 -12.19 -7.76 -28.58
CA ILE A 981 -12.87 -8.07 -27.33
C ILE A 981 -14.21 -8.77 -27.60
N ASP A 982 -15.01 -8.29 -28.55
CA ASP A 982 -16.28 -8.95 -28.91
C ASP A 982 -16.03 -10.38 -29.43
N ALA A 983 -15.00 -10.58 -30.26
CA ALA A 983 -14.60 -11.90 -30.73
C ALA A 983 -14.18 -12.82 -29.56
N VAL A 984 -13.35 -12.33 -28.64
CA VAL A 984 -12.93 -13.04 -27.43
C VAL A 984 -14.12 -13.37 -26.55
N LEU A 985 -15.06 -12.45 -26.35
CA LEU A 985 -16.29 -12.70 -25.60
C LEU A 985 -17.12 -13.80 -26.27
N GLY A 986 -17.26 -13.78 -27.60
CA GLY A 986 -17.94 -14.82 -28.37
C GLY A 986 -17.30 -16.21 -28.23
N GLU A 987 -15.97 -16.30 -28.21
CA GLU A 987 -15.25 -17.54 -27.90
C GLU A 987 -15.51 -18.00 -26.46
N LEU A 988 -15.32 -17.10 -25.49
CA LEU A 988 -15.46 -17.42 -24.07
C LEU A 988 -16.89 -17.86 -23.73
N ILE A 989 -17.91 -17.18 -24.24
CA ILE A 989 -19.33 -17.53 -24.02
C ILE A 989 -19.66 -18.93 -24.55
N ARG A 990 -19.04 -19.34 -25.66
CA ARG A 990 -19.22 -20.65 -26.29
C ARG A 990 -18.52 -21.77 -25.53
N ASP A 991 -17.30 -21.50 -25.06
CA ASP A 991 -16.42 -22.52 -24.48
C ASP A 991 -16.59 -22.67 -22.96
N LEU A 992 -17.07 -21.62 -22.27
CA LEU A 992 -17.30 -21.61 -20.83
C LEU A 992 -18.68 -22.15 -20.47
N PRO A 993 -18.82 -22.82 -19.30
CA PRO A 993 -20.13 -23.18 -18.77
C PRO A 993 -20.96 -21.92 -18.47
N ASP A 994 -22.30 -22.04 -18.54
CA ASP A 994 -23.23 -20.92 -18.33
C ASP A 994 -23.11 -20.26 -16.95
N THR A 995 -22.58 -21.00 -15.97
CA THR A 995 -22.32 -20.52 -14.61
C THR A 995 -21.05 -19.65 -14.50
N ALA A 996 -20.18 -19.64 -15.52
CA ALA A 996 -18.96 -18.86 -15.52
C ALA A 996 -19.23 -17.37 -15.74
N THR A 997 -18.53 -16.54 -14.96
CA THR A 997 -18.67 -15.09 -14.98
C THR A 997 -17.52 -14.42 -15.72
N ILE A 998 -17.85 -13.42 -16.55
CA ILE A 998 -16.86 -12.70 -17.39
C ILE A 998 -16.88 -11.21 -17.04
N GLY A 999 -15.70 -10.60 -16.93
CA GLY A 999 -15.54 -9.16 -16.78
C GLY A 999 -14.66 -8.57 -17.87
N VAL A 1000 -15.02 -7.41 -18.41
CA VAL A 1000 -14.13 -6.59 -19.24
C VAL A 1000 -13.79 -5.31 -18.51
N VAL A 1001 -12.49 -5.08 -18.30
CA VAL A 1001 -11.96 -3.92 -17.59
C VAL A 1001 -11.08 -3.09 -18.52
N THR A 1002 -11.23 -1.78 -18.45
CA THR A 1002 -10.39 -0.82 -19.17
C THR A 1002 -10.27 0.47 -18.36
N PRO A 1003 -9.11 1.14 -18.36
CA PRO A 1003 -8.96 2.43 -17.68
C PRO A 1003 -9.80 3.55 -18.33
N TYR A 1004 -10.26 3.36 -19.57
CA TYR A 1004 -10.90 4.40 -20.35
C TYR A 1004 -12.42 4.25 -20.41
N ARG A 1005 -13.14 5.31 -20.01
CA ARG A 1005 -14.60 5.32 -19.97
C ARG A 1005 -15.22 5.12 -21.36
N ALA A 1006 -14.71 5.78 -22.39
CA ALA A 1006 -15.25 5.67 -23.76
C ALA A 1006 -15.04 4.26 -24.34
N GLN A 1007 -13.93 3.59 -24.03
CA GLN A 1007 -13.74 2.18 -24.36
C GLN A 1007 -14.74 1.30 -23.62
N ALA A 1008 -14.94 1.53 -22.31
CA ALA A 1008 -15.91 0.77 -21.53
C ALA A 1008 -17.34 0.93 -22.07
N GLU A 1009 -17.74 2.14 -22.47
CA GLU A 1009 -19.05 2.42 -23.08
C GLU A 1009 -19.22 1.69 -24.42
N LEU A 1010 -18.23 1.79 -25.32
CA LEU A 1010 -18.24 1.08 -26.61
C LEU A 1010 -18.35 -0.44 -26.41
N VAL A 1011 -17.52 -1.02 -25.55
CA VAL A 1011 -17.55 -2.46 -25.28
C VAL A 1011 -18.83 -2.90 -24.57
N THR A 1012 -19.43 -2.04 -23.74
CA THR A 1012 -20.74 -2.34 -23.10
C THR A 1012 -21.83 -2.49 -24.16
N GLU A 1013 -21.83 -1.62 -25.19
CA GLU A 1013 -22.78 -1.71 -26.30
C GLU A 1013 -22.62 -3.03 -27.07
N LEU A 1014 -21.39 -3.37 -27.45
CA LEU A 1014 -21.08 -4.63 -28.14
C LEU A 1014 -21.44 -5.86 -27.29
N ALA A 1015 -21.10 -5.84 -26.00
CA ALA A 1015 -21.36 -6.93 -25.09
C ALA A 1015 -22.84 -7.07 -24.68
N GLY A 1016 -23.70 -6.11 -25.02
CA GLY A 1016 -25.12 -6.11 -24.66
C GLY A 1016 -25.87 -7.37 -25.11
N GLN A 1017 -25.41 -8.00 -26.19
CA GLN A 1017 -25.94 -9.29 -26.68
C GLN A 1017 -25.75 -10.47 -25.71
N PHE A 1018 -24.83 -10.37 -24.75
CA PHE A 1018 -24.49 -11.44 -23.80
C PHE A 1018 -25.18 -11.29 -22.42
N GLY A 1019 -25.97 -10.23 -22.22
CA GLY A 1019 -26.72 -9.97 -20.99
C GLY A 1019 -25.85 -9.89 -19.73
N ASP A 1020 -26.41 -10.32 -18.59
CA ASP A 1020 -25.77 -10.18 -17.27
C ASP A 1020 -24.52 -11.08 -17.06
N ARG A 1021 -24.22 -11.98 -18.01
CA ARG A 1021 -23.05 -12.88 -17.93
C ARG A 1021 -21.73 -12.13 -18.13
N VAL A 1022 -21.77 -10.98 -18.82
CA VAL A 1022 -20.62 -10.11 -19.06
C VAL A 1022 -20.82 -8.78 -18.35
N GLN A 1023 -19.92 -8.44 -17.44
CA GLN A 1023 -19.87 -7.10 -16.87
C GLN A 1023 -18.74 -6.30 -17.51
N VAL A 1024 -19.02 -5.07 -17.95
CA VAL A 1024 -18.02 -4.15 -18.52
C VAL A 1024 -17.90 -2.90 -17.65
N GLY A 1025 -16.69 -2.37 -17.47
CA GLY A 1025 -16.48 -1.09 -16.78
C GLY A 1025 -15.02 -0.74 -16.52
N THR A 1026 -14.80 0.36 -15.78
CA THR A 1026 -13.47 0.73 -15.28
C THR A 1026 -13.10 -0.06 -14.03
N ALA A 1027 -11.82 0.00 -13.61
CA ALA A 1027 -11.33 -0.74 -12.43
C ALA A 1027 -12.18 -0.50 -11.17
N HIS A 1028 -12.64 0.75 -10.96
CA HIS A 1028 -13.56 1.12 -9.88
C HIS A 1028 -14.85 0.29 -9.84
N LYS A 1029 -15.41 -0.08 -11.01
CA LYS A 1029 -16.67 -0.86 -11.08
C LYS A 1029 -16.49 -2.31 -10.65
N PHE A 1030 -15.27 -2.84 -10.71
CA PHE A 1030 -14.96 -4.21 -10.29
C PHE A 1030 -14.42 -4.28 -8.86
N GLN A 1031 -14.27 -3.15 -8.19
CA GLN A 1031 -13.78 -3.09 -6.82
C GLN A 1031 -14.69 -3.88 -5.87
N GLY A 1032 -14.09 -4.79 -5.11
CA GLY A 1032 -14.82 -5.75 -4.26
C GLY A 1032 -15.50 -6.91 -5.00
N GLY A 1033 -15.49 -6.93 -6.34
CA GLY A 1033 -15.96 -8.07 -7.15
C GLY A 1033 -14.82 -8.99 -7.59
N GLU A 1034 -15.18 -10.14 -8.16
CA GLU A 1034 -14.27 -11.08 -8.85
C GLU A 1034 -15.01 -11.77 -10.00
N ARG A 1035 -14.29 -12.24 -11.02
CA ARG A 1035 -14.84 -12.97 -12.17
C ARG A 1035 -13.97 -14.18 -12.50
N ASP A 1036 -14.57 -15.21 -13.09
CA ASP A 1036 -13.81 -16.39 -13.51
C ASP A 1036 -12.83 -16.03 -14.62
N VAL A 1037 -13.25 -15.17 -15.55
CA VAL A 1037 -12.40 -14.61 -16.60
C VAL A 1037 -12.47 -13.09 -16.60
N MET A 1038 -11.31 -12.44 -16.65
CA MET A 1038 -11.20 -11.00 -16.92
C MET A 1038 -10.56 -10.76 -18.28
N VAL A 1039 -11.08 -9.78 -19.01
CA VAL A 1039 -10.49 -9.23 -20.23
C VAL A 1039 -10.03 -7.81 -19.93
N LEU A 1040 -8.74 -7.51 -20.12
CA LEU A 1040 -8.13 -6.20 -19.89
C LEU A 1040 -7.83 -5.53 -21.23
N SER A 1041 -8.45 -4.40 -21.50
CA SER A 1041 -8.20 -3.57 -22.70
C SER A 1041 -7.37 -2.35 -22.35
N LEU A 1042 -6.24 -2.21 -23.03
CA LEU A 1042 -5.21 -1.20 -22.74
C LEU A 1042 -5.37 0.07 -23.57
N VAL A 1043 -6.12 0.02 -24.68
CA VAL A 1043 -6.49 1.12 -25.60
C VAL A 1043 -5.32 1.76 -26.35
N ALA A 1044 -4.09 1.70 -25.83
CA ALA A 1044 -2.92 2.36 -26.39
C ALA A 1044 -2.62 1.95 -27.85
N GLY A 1045 -2.13 2.89 -28.68
CA GLY A 1045 -1.80 2.67 -30.10
C GLY A 1045 -0.59 3.48 -30.58
N ARG A 1046 0.03 3.06 -31.70
CA ARG A 1046 1.36 3.54 -32.17
C ARG A 1046 1.42 4.96 -32.76
N ASN A 1047 0.29 5.53 -33.20
CA ASN A 1047 0.26 6.82 -33.89
C ASN A 1047 0.13 8.02 -32.94
N GLU A 1048 0.34 7.83 -31.64
CA GLU A 1048 0.10 8.85 -30.62
C GLU A 1048 1.36 9.24 -29.87
N ALA A 1049 1.41 10.49 -29.37
CA ALA A 1049 2.52 10.97 -28.55
C ALA A 1049 2.69 10.05 -27.32
N PRO A 1050 3.88 9.46 -27.08
CA PRO A 1050 4.12 8.47 -26.02
C PRO A 1050 3.57 8.89 -24.64
N ARG A 1051 3.63 10.20 -24.36
CA ARG A 1051 3.19 10.87 -23.12
C ARG A 1051 1.71 10.71 -22.75
N ARG A 1052 0.83 10.30 -23.68
CA ARG A 1052 -0.63 10.29 -23.44
C ARG A 1052 -1.12 9.12 -22.58
N PHE A 1053 -0.36 8.03 -22.53
CA PHE A 1053 -0.71 6.82 -21.77
C PHE A 1053 0.15 6.64 -20.50
N ASP A 1054 1.12 7.53 -20.25
CA ASP A 1054 2.08 7.52 -19.10
C ASP A 1054 1.41 7.50 -17.75
N TRP A 1055 0.22 8.10 -17.65
CA TRP A 1055 -0.53 8.11 -16.41
C TRP A 1055 -0.92 6.68 -15.96
N ILE A 1056 -1.17 5.74 -16.87
CA ILE A 1056 -1.52 4.35 -16.52
C ILE A 1056 -0.37 3.66 -15.79
N ASP A 1057 0.87 3.90 -16.22
CA ASP A 1057 2.06 3.32 -15.58
C ASP A 1057 2.33 3.94 -14.20
N GLN A 1058 1.79 5.14 -13.95
CA GLN A 1058 1.86 5.85 -12.67
C GLN A 1058 0.73 5.46 -11.70
N GLN A 1059 -0.12 4.49 -12.06
CA GLN A 1059 -1.28 4.03 -11.26
C GLN A 1059 -1.18 2.52 -10.95
N PRO A 1060 -0.21 2.08 -10.11
CA PRO A 1060 -0.05 0.67 -9.76
C PRO A 1060 -1.31 0.06 -9.13
N GLU A 1061 -2.11 0.86 -8.42
CA GLU A 1061 -3.35 0.44 -7.79
C GLU A 1061 -4.42 0.03 -8.81
N LEU A 1062 -4.50 0.75 -9.94
CA LEU A 1062 -5.43 0.45 -11.03
C LEU A 1062 -5.08 -0.90 -11.67
N TRP A 1063 -3.80 -1.12 -11.96
CA TRP A 1063 -3.29 -2.39 -12.49
C TRP A 1063 -3.55 -3.55 -11.53
N ASN A 1064 -3.15 -3.40 -10.27
CA ASN A 1064 -3.32 -4.43 -9.27
C ASN A 1064 -4.80 -4.81 -9.13
N VAL A 1065 -5.71 -3.82 -9.08
CA VAL A 1065 -7.16 -4.07 -9.05
C VAL A 1065 -7.58 -4.83 -10.30
N ALA A 1066 -7.28 -4.34 -11.51
CA ALA A 1066 -7.71 -4.94 -12.77
C ALA A 1066 -7.27 -6.40 -12.93
N ILE A 1067 -6.00 -6.71 -12.61
CA ILE A 1067 -5.43 -8.06 -12.73
C ILE A 1067 -6.03 -9.01 -11.68
N THR A 1068 -6.12 -8.57 -10.42
CA THR A 1068 -6.55 -9.42 -9.28
C THR A 1068 -8.04 -9.76 -9.25
N ARG A 1069 -8.83 -9.23 -10.19
CA ARG A 1069 -10.23 -9.65 -10.36
C ARG A 1069 -10.39 -10.99 -11.06
N ALA A 1070 -9.36 -11.43 -11.79
CA ALA A 1070 -9.37 -12.71 -12.46
C ALA A 1070 -9.17 -13.86 -11.46
N ARG A 1071 -10.11 -14.80 -11.43
CA ARG A 1071 -9.92 -16.08 -10.72
C ARG A 1071 -9.12 -17.02 -11.61
N SER A 1072 -9.69 -17.48 -12.73
CA SER A 1072 -9.11 -18.55 -13.54
C SER A 1072 -8.27 -18.08 -14.72
N ARG A 1073 -8.69 -17.01 -15.42
CA ARG A 1073 -7.99 -16.50 -16.60
C ARG A 1073 -8.02 -14.99 -16.71
N LEU A 1074 -6.90 -14.41 -17.13
CA LEU A 1074 -6.78 -13.03 -17.58
C LEU A 1074 -6.39 -13.02 -19.06
N VAL A 1075 -7.21 -12.36 -19.88
CA VAL A 1075 -6.94 -12.08 -21.29
C VAL A 1075 -6.60 -10.61 -21.42
N VAL A 1076 -5.44 -10.28 -21.93
CA VAL A 1076 -5.03 -8.90 -22.22
C VAL A 1076 -5.19 -8.65 -23.71
N VAL A 1077 -5.83 -7.55 -24.09
CA VAL A 1077 -6.04 -7.13 -25.47
C VAL A 1077 -5.31 -5.80 -25.67
N GLY A 1078 -4.38 -5.76 -26.62
CA GLY A 1078 -3.60 -4.56 -26.94
C GLY A 1078 -2.40 -4.85 -27.84
N ASP A 1079 -1.69 -3.79 -28.27
CA ASP A 1079 -0.54 -3.89 -29.16
C ASP A 1079 0.70 -4.43 -28.42
N ALA A 1080 1.08 -5.67 -28.73
CA ALA A 1080 2.16 -6.36 -28.03
C ALA A 1080 3.51 -5.67 -28.20
N ALA A 1081 3.85 -5.15 -29.39
CA ALA A 1081 5.16 -4.53 -29.57
C ALA A 1081 5.23 -3.16 -28.87
N LEU A 1082 4.13 -2.39 -28.89
CA LEU A 1082 4.05 -1.14 -28.13
C LEU A 1082 4.31 -1.37 -26.63
N TRP A 1083 3.63 -2.35 -26.03
CA TRP A 1083 3.78 -2.63 -24.60
C TRP A 1083 5.11 -3.27 -24.25
N ARG A 1084 5.71 -4.05 -25.15
CA ARG A 1084 7.08 -4.54 -24.99
C ARG A 1084 8.11 -3.40 -24.96
N ASP A 1085 8.00 -2.44 -25.89
CA ASP A 1085 8.93 -1.31 -25.99
C ASP A 1085 8.76 -0.33 -24.83
N ARG A 1086 7.54 -0.18 -24.33
CA ARG A 1086 7.18 0.71 -23.21
C ARG A 1086 7.62 0.18 -21.84
N GLY A 1087 7.65 -1.14 -21.66
CA GLY A 1087 8.01 -1.76 -20.37
C GLY A 1087 6.86 -1.75 -19.34
N GLY A 1088 7.23 -1.86 -18.06
CA GLY A 1088 6.27 -1.79 -16.95
C GLY A 1088 5.34 -3.00 -16.86
N VAL A 1089 4.15 -2.80 -16.28
CA VAL A 1089 3.17 -3.87 -16.02
C VAL A 1089 2.70 -4.53 -17.32
N GLY A 1090 2.51 -3.76 -18.39
CA GLY A 1090 2.09 -4.29 -19.68
C GLY A 1090 3.11 -5.26 -20.30
N ALA A 1091 4.40 -4.92 -20.26
CA ALA A 1091 5.47 -5.81 -20.70
C ALA A 1091 5.54 -7.09 -19.87
N GLU A 1092 5.41 -6.98 -18.54
CA GLU A 1092 5.43 -8.13 -17.64
C GLU A 1092 4.25 -9.09 -17.87
N LEU A 1093 3.06 -8.55 -18.17
CA LEU A 1093 1.90 -9.36 -18.56
C LEU A 1093 2.09 -10.01 -19.93
N LEU A 1094 2.69 -9.30 -20.89
CA LEU A 1094 3.00 -9.83 -22.21
C LEU A 1094 4.04 -10.95 -22.13
N ASP A 1095 5.11 -10.76 -21.36
CA ASP A 1095 6.15 -11.76 -21.15
C ASP A 1095 5.59 -12.98 -20.43
N ALA A 1096 4.75 -12.78 -19.39
CA ALA A 1096 4.07 -13.89 -18.72
C ALA A 1096 3.04 -14.61 -19.59
N ALA A 1097 2.46 -13.95 -20.59
CA ALA A 1097 1.56 -14.58 -21.57
C ALA A 1097 2.30 -15.23 -22.75
N SER A 1098 3.52 -14.75 -23.07
CA SER A 1098 4.36 -15.22 -24.20
C SER A 1098 5.34 -16.30 -23.78
N ALA A 1099 5.68 -16.34 -22.50
CA ALA A 1099 6.23 -17.50 -21.83
C ALA A 1099 5.48 -18.73 -22.31
N ALA A 1100 6.15 -19.62 -23.06
CA ALA A 1100 5.67 -20.98 -23.24
C ALA A 1100 5.32 -21.53 -21.85
N ALA A 1101 4.46 -22.56 -21.78
CA ALA A 1101 4.17 -23.25 -20.51
C ALA A 1101 5.42 -23.74 -19.73
N ASP A 1102 6.62 -23.59 -20.32
CA ASP A 1102 7.95 -23.88 -19.80
C ASP A 1102 8.72 -22.68 -19.19
N ALA A 1103 8.20 -21.44 -19.20
CA ALA A 1103 8.93 -20.33 -18.56
C ALA A 1103 8.83 -20.43 -17.04
N VAL A 1104 10.00 -20.61 -16.42
CA VAL A 1104 10.17 -20.72 -14.97
C VAL A 1104 9.77 -19.39 -14.29
N PRO A 1105 8.67 -19.34 -13.51
CA PRO A 1105 8.39 -18.18 -12.69
C PRO A 1105 9.50 -18.01 -11.64
N PRO A 1106 9.84 -16.78 -11.24
CA PRO A 1106 10.85 -16.55 -10.22
C PRO A 1106 10.42 -17.26 -8.92
N VAL A 1107 11.29 -18.15 -8.44
CA VAL A 1107 11.02 -19.02 -7.29
C VAL A 1107 11.11 -18.18 -6.01
N HIS A 1108 10.19 -18.38 -5.07
CA HIS A 1108 10.16 -17.72 -3.75
C HIS A 1108 11.41 -17.99 -2.89
N HIS A 1109 12.21 -18.96 -3.30
CA HIS A 1109 13.45 -19.36 -2.67
C HIS A 1109 14.33 -19.98 -3.76
N GLU A 1110 15.48 -19.38 -4.05
CA GLU A 1110 16.47 -20.09 -4.85
C GLU A 1110 17.16 -21.10 -3.95
N LEU A 1111 17.09 -22.38 -4.31
CA LEU A 1111 18.00 -23.37 -3.76
C LEU A 1111 19.43 -22.88 -4.00
N ASP A 1112 20.27 -22.98 -2.98
CA ASP A 1112 21.69 -22.72 -3.19
C ASP A 1112 22.27 -23.70 -4.23
N ASP A 1113 23.34 -23.25 -4.89
CA ASP A 1113 23.92 -23.98 -6.03
C ASP A 1113 24.34 -25.41 -5.62
N ASP A 1114 24.84 -25.63 -4.39
CA ASP A 1114 25.22 -26.97 -3.89
C ASP A 1114 24.00 -27.91 -3.79
N LEU A 1115 22.88 -27.45 -3.23
CA LEU A 1115 21.66 -28.24 -3.17
C LEU A 1115 21.04 -28.46 -4.56
N ALA A 1116 21.12 -27.47 -5.44
CA ALA A 1116 20.62 -27.58 -6.82
C ALA A 1116 21.41 -28.61 -7.64
N ASP A 1117 22.75 -28.58 -7.55
CA ASP A 1117 23.63 -29.53 -8.21
C ASP A 1117 23.38 -30.96 -7.69
N ARG A 1118 23.26 -31.14 -6.38
CA ARG A 1118 22.93 -32.44 -5.79
C ARG A 1118 21.56 -32.95 -6.19
N LEU A 1119 20.55 -32.06 -6.24
CA LEU A 1119 19.22 -32.43 -6.71
C LEU A 1119 19.30 -32.93 -8.15
N TYR A 1120 20.05 -32.25 -9.01
CA TYR A 1120 20.26 -32.68 -10.39
C TYR A 1120 20.92 -34.07 -10.46
N GLU A 1121 22.00 -34.30 -9.73
CA GLU A 1121 22.70 -35.59 -9.67
C GLU A 1121 21.76 -36.73 -9.22
N VAL A 1122 20.90 -36.47 -8.22
CA VAL A 1122 19.92 -37.46 -7.75
C VAL A 1122 18.85 -37.73 -8.80
N LEU A 1123 18.34 -36.69 -9.47
CA LEU A 1123 17.31 -36.84 -10.50
C LEU A 1123 17.84 -37.55 -11.76
N GLU A 1124 19.10 -37.32 -12.14
CA GLU A 1124 19.75 -38.01 -13.28
C GLU A 1124 19.88 -39.53 -13.04
N GLN A 1125 20.06 -39.95 -11.78
CA GLN A 1125 20.13 -41.36 -11.42
C GLN A 1125 18.78 -42.09 -11.55
N VAL A 1126 17.67 -41.36 -11.61
CA VAL A 1126 16.33 -41.92 -11.85
C VAL A 1126 16.21 -42.25 -13.35
N GLY A 1127 16.74 -43.42 -13.73
CA GLY A 1127 17.00 -43.79 -15.12
C GLY A 1127 15.81 -43.63 -16.09
N GLY A 1128 16.13 -43.19 -17.31
CA GLY A 1128 15.21 -43.14 -18.45
C GLY A 1128 14.31 -41.90 -18.55
N SER A 1129 14.53 -40.87 -17.71
CA SER A 1129 13.75 -39.63 -17.72
C SER A 1129 14.60 -38.39 -18.00
N GLU A 1130 14.09 -37.48 -18.83
CA GLU A 1130 14.67 -36.14 -18.99
C GLU A 1130 14.30 -35.29 -17.76
N VAL A 1131 15.27 -34.56 -17.21
CA VAL A 1131 15.11 -33.76 -15.98
C VAL A 1131 15.00 -32.29 -16.34
N ARG A 1132 14.00 -31.62 -15.79
CA ARG A 1132 13.90 -30.16 -15.82
C ARG A 1132 13.96 -29.61 -14.40
N LEU A 1133 14.97 -28.80 -14.11
CA LEU A 1133 15.03 -28.05 -12.87
C LEU A 1133 14.15 -26.81 -12.94
N ARG A 1134 13.63 -26.38 -11.79
CA ARG A 1134 12.80 -25.18 -11.63
C ARG A 1134 11.59 -25.18 -12.57
N ALA A 1135 10.78 -26.23 -12.54
CA ALA A 1135 9.59 -26.35 -13.40
C ALA A 1135 8.33 -25.82 -12.71
N THR A 1136 7.18 -25.88 -13.40
CA THR A 1136 5.86 -25.59 -12.83
C THR A 1136 4.88 -26.73 -13.06
N VAL A 1137 4.08 -27.06 -12.04
CA VAL A 1137 2.98 -28.03 -12.14
C VAL A 1137 1.70 -27.37 -11.67
N ASP A 1138 0.68 -27.34 -12.53
CA ASP A 1138 -0.59 -26.63 -12.30
C ASP A 1138 -0.37 -25.17 -11.82
N GLY A 1139 0.66 -24.50 -12.39
CA GLY A 1139 1.06 -23.13 -12.08
C GLY A 1139 1.87 -22.95 -10.78
N HIS A 1140 2.08 -24.01 -10.00
CA HIS A 1140 2.91 -23.98 -8.80
C HIS A 1140 4.37 -24.30 -9.14
N PRO A 1141 5.35 -23.49 -8.70
CA PRO A 1141 6.76 -23.79 -8.92
C PRO A 1141 7.20 -25.02 -8.13
N VAL A 1142 7.99 -25.88 -8.77
CA VAL A 1142 8.63 -27.08 -8.23
C VAL A 1142 10.13 -27.07 -8.55
N ASP A 1143 10.95 -27.68 -7.69
CA ASP A 1143 12.41 -27.61 -7.81
C ASP A 1143 12.95 -28.55 -8.91
N GLY A 1144 12.25 -29.66 -9.15
CA GLY A 1144 12.54 -30.59 -10.25
C GLY A 1144 11.29 -31.25 -10.81
N LEU A 1145 11.32 -31.57 -12.11
CA LEU A 1145 10.28 -32.31 -12.83
C LEU A 1145 10.92 -33.36 -13.73
N LEU A 1146 10.48 -34.61 -13.57
CA LEU A 1146 10.85 -35.73 -14.40
C LEU A 1146 9.91 -35.84 -15.61
N SER A 1147 10.41 -36.35 -16.75
CA SER A 1147 9.60 -36.53 -17.96
C SER A 1147 8.41 -37.48 -17.80
N ASP A 1148 8.37 -38.30 -16.76
CA ASP A 1148 7.22 -39.15 -16.40
C ASP A 1148 6.15 -38.41 -15.56
N GLY A 1149 6.35 -37.12 -15.31
CA GLY A 1149 5.41 -36.24 -14.61
C GLY A 1149 5.61 -36.15 -13.10
N ARG A 1150 6.56 -36.89 -12.51
CA ARG A 1150 6.88 -36.76 -11.07
C ARG A 1150 7.57 -35.43 -10.79
N ALA A 1151 6.99 -34.65 -9.89
CA ALA A 1151 7.52 -33.36 -9.45
C ALA A 1151 8.17 -33.47 -8.06
N VAL A 1152 9.15 -32.62 -7.79
CA VAL A 1152 9.93 -32.62 -6.56
C VAL A 1152 10.00 -31.21 -5.97
N LEU A 1153 9.84 -31.12 -4.64
CA LEU A 1153 10.06 -29.92 -3.85
C LEU A 1153 11.12 -30.18 -2.78
N VAL A 1154 12.20 -29.43 -2.81
CA VAL A 1154 13.24 -29.48 -1.79
C VAL A 1154 12.84 -28.60 -0.60
N ASP A 1155 12.94 -29.16 0.59
CA ASP A 1155 12.67 -28.46 1.84
C ASP A 1155 13.97 -28.19 2.59
N ASP A 1156 14.43 -26.96 2.50
CA ASP A 1156 15.66 -26.43 3.08
C ASP A 1156 15.33 -25.36 4.13
N SER A 1157 14.42 -25.65 5.06
CA SER A 1157 13.87 -24.68 6.03
C SER A 1157 14.91 -24.00 6.96
N GLY A 1158 16.22 -24.18 6.71
CA GLY A 1158 17.41 -23.89 7.51
C GLY A 1158 17.72 -22.43 7.83
N ALA A 1159 17.05 -21.45 7.22
CA ALA A 1159 17.26 -20.02 7.53
C ALA A 1159 15.98 -19.28 7.97
N ALA A 1160 14.83 -19.97 8.07
CA ALA A 1160 13.56 -19.30 8.36
C ALA A 1160 13.42 -18.96 9.85
N ALA A 1161 12.95 -17.75 10.16
CA ALA A 1161 12.62 -17.33 11.53
C ALA A 1161 11.53 -18.22 12.19
N GLN A 1162 10.70 -18.90 11.39
CA GLN A 1162 9.66 -19.83 11.84
C GLN A 1162 9.70 -21.12 10.99
N PRO A 1163 10.55 -22.10 11.35
CA PRO A 1163 10.82 -23.27 10.50
C PRO A 1163 9.61 -24.20 10.33
N GLY A 1164 8.78 -24.43 11.35
CA GLY A 1164 7.57 -25.26 11.20
C GLY A 1164 6.47 -24.60 10.37
N ALA A 1165 6.36 -23.27 10.40
CA ALA A 1165 5.48 -22.54 9.49
C ALA A 1165 5.92 -22.73 8.03
N ARG A 1166 7.23 -22.65 7.75
CA ARG A 1166 7.78 -22.97 6.42
C ARG A 1166 7.49 -24.40 6.00
N LEU A 1167 7.72 -25.38 6.88
CA LEU A 1167 7.39 -26.78 6.62
C LEU A 1167 5.90 -26.98 6.30
N LYS A 1168 4.99 -26.35 7.06
CA LYS A 1168 3.54 -26.36 6.77
C LYS A 1168 3.25 -25.85 5.35
N ARG A 1169 3.91 -24.77 4.92
CA ARG A 1169 3.74 -24.21 3.57
C ARG A 1169 4.27 -25.17 2.51
N THR A 1170 5.44 -25.78 2.73
CA THR A 1170 6.01 -26.78 1.82
C THR A 1170 5.10 -28.00 1.67
N LEU A 1171 4.57 -28.54 2.77
CA LEU A 1171 3.59 -29.65 2.75
C LEU A 1171 2.27 -29.27 2.06
N THR A 1172 1.86 -28.02 2.14
CA THR A 1172 0.68 -27.53 1.42
C THR A 1172 0.95 -27.44 -0.08
N ARG A 1173 2.10 -26.92 -0.49
CA ARG A 1173 2.53 -26.85 -1.90
C ARG A 1173 2.73 -28.23 -2.52
N SER A 1174 3.33 -29.17 -1.78
CA SER A 1174 3.52 -30.54 -2.25
C SER A 1174 2.19 -31.20 -2.57
N ARG A 1175 1.15 -30.98 -1.76
CA ARG A 1175 -0.21 -31.46 -2.06
C ARG A 1175 -0.84 -30.79 -3.28
N LEU A 1176 -0.68 -29.47 -3.44
CA LEU A 1176 -1.27 -28.71 -4.55
C LEU A 1176 -0.65 -29.07 -5.91
N SER A 1177 0.63 -29.43 -5.91
CA SER A 1177 1.40 -29.80 -7.11
C SER A 1177 1.59 -31.32 -7.27
N GLU A 1178 1.04 -32.13 -6.35
CA GLU A 1178 1.33 -33.57 -6.21
C GLU A 1178 2.84 -33.89 -6.19
N ALA A 1179 3.67 -32.94 -5.75
CA ALA A 1179 5.11 -33.06 -5.71
C ALA A 1179 5.60 -33.85 -4.50
N ILE A 1180 6.70 -34.58 -4.67
CA ILE A 1180 7.39 -35.31 -3.63
C ILE A 1180 8.24 -34.31 -2.84
N ARG A 1181 8.02 -34.20 -1.53
CA ARG A 1181 8.87 -33.41 -0.65
C ARG A 1181 10.20 -34.15 -0.41
N ILE A 1182 11.30 -33.44 -0.59
CA ILE A 1182 12.66 -33.92 -0.35
C ILE A 1182 13.29 -33.02 0.72
N PRO A 1183 13.39 -33.48 1.98
CA PRO A 1183 14.14 -32.75 2.98
C PRO A 1183 15.59 -32.57 2.51
N ALA A 1184 16.12 -31.36 2.51
CA ALA A 1184 17.40 -31.04 1.87
C ALA A 1184 18.57 -31.90 2.34
N TRP A 1185 18.58 -32.31 3.62
CA TRP A 1185 19.62 -33.19 4.16
C TRP A 1185 19.69 -34.56 3.45
N THR A 1186 18.58 -35.03 2.87
CA THR A 1186 18.53 -36.33 2.16
C THR A 1186 19.32 -36.32 0.86
N LEU A 1187 19.66 -35.14 0.31
CA LEU A 1187 20.49 -34.98 -0.89
C LEU A 1187 21.97 -35.32 -0.64
N TYR A 1188 22.41 -35.40 0.62
CA TYR A 1188 23.76 -35.84 1.00
C TYR A 1188 23.86 -37.38 1.18
N GLY A 1189 22.87 -38.14 0.70
CA GLY A 1189 22.85 -39.60 0.79
C GLY A 1189 21.84 -40.25 -0.16
N PRO A 1190 21.66 -41.59 -0.10
CA PRO A 1190 20.81 -42.32 -1.04
C PRO A 1190 19.30 -42.12 -0.80
N ARG A 1191 18.92 -41.47 0.30
CA ARG A 1191 17.52 -41.42 0.75
C ARG A 1191 16.63 -40.55 -0.15
N ALA A 1192 17.18 -39.50 -0.76
CA ALA A 1192 16.44 -38.70 -1.74
C ALA A 1192 16.00 -39.56 -2.94
N LEU A 1193 16.91 -40.40 -3.46
CA LEU A 1193 16.61 -41.33 -4.55
C LEU A 1193 15.51 -42.32 -4.15
N GLU A 1194 15.60 -42.92 -2.95
CA GLU A 1194 14.56 -43.83 -2.45
C GLU A 1194 13.19 -43.17 -2.34
N LEU A 1195 13.12 -41.91 -1.90
CA LEU A 1195 11.86 -41.16 -1.80
C LEU A 1195 11.25 -40.93 -3.18
N ILE A 1196 12.06 -40.57 -4.16
CA ILE A 1196 11.63 -40.32 -5.55
C ILE A 1196 11.16 -41.62 -6.22
N GLU A 1197 11.85 -42.74 -6.00
CA GLU A 1197 11.48 -44.05 -6.54
C GLU A 1197 10.19 -44.62 -5.91
N ARG A 1198 9.98 -44.39 -4.60
CA ARG A 1198 8.76 -44.82 -3.90
C ARG A 1198 7.53 -43.99 -4.28
N GLY A 1199 7.72 -42.71 -4.57
CA GLY A 1199 6.68 -41.83 -5.09
C GLY A 1199 6.30 -42.24 -6.51
N LYS A 1200 5.42 -43.24 -6.65
CA LYS A 1200 4.91 -43.68 -7.97
C LYS A 1200 4.33 -42.50 -8.76
N PRO A 1201 4.44 -42.51 -10.11
CA PRO A 1201 3.84 -41.49 -10.95
C PRO A 1201 2.32 -41.40 -10.70
N PRO A 1202 1.73 -40.19 -10.77
CA PRO A 1202 0.28 -40.07 -10.74
C PRO A 1202 -0.31 -40.87 -11.91
N ILE A 1203 -1.22 -41.81 -11.62
CA ILE A 1203 -1.88 -42.64 -12.63
C ILE A 1203 -2.66 -41.71 -13.57
N SER A 1204 -2.13 -41.47 -14.76
CA SER A 1204 -2.59 -40.45 -15.69
C SER A 1204 -3.81 -40.85 -16.55
N GLU A 1205 -4.55 -41.92 -16.23
CA GLU A 1205 -5.69 -42.36 -17.07
C GLU A 1205 -7.09 -42.28 -16.40
N ASP A 1206 -7.21 -41.99 -15.10
CA ASP A 1206 -8.53 -42.05 -14.41
C ASP A 1206 -9.10 -40.67 -13.99
N ARG A 1207 -8.41 -39.55 -14.30
CA ARG A 1207 -8.85 -38.19 -13.95
C ARG A 1207 -10.08 -37.69 -14.73
N THR A 1208 -10.47 -38.36 -15.82
CA THR A 1208 -11.69 -38.04 -16.59
C THR A 1208 -12.93 -38.82 -16.15
N HIS A 1209 -12.80 -39.91 -15.37
CA HIS A 1209 -13.94 -40.79 -15.06
C HIS A 1209 -14.37 -40.85 -13.58
N ARG A 1210 -13.52 -40.45 -12.62
CA ARG A 1210 -13.92 -40.40 -11.20
C ARG A 1210 -14.25 -38.99 -10.73
N ARG A 1211 -15.34 -38.41 -11.24
CA ARG A 1211 -16.10 -37.29 -10.63
C ARG A 1211 -17.35 -36.96 -11.47
N ALA A 1212 -18.10 -37.99 -11.84
CA ALA A 1212 -19.51 -37.85 -12.21
C ALA A 1212 -20.36 -37.73 -10.95
#